data_AF-A0A834XW53-F1
#
_entry.id   AF-A0A834XW53-F1
#
_cell.length_a   1.000
_cell.length_b   1.000
_cell.length_c   1.000
_cell.angle_alpha   90.00
_cell.angle_beta   90.00
_cell.angle_gamma   90.00
#
_symmetry.space_group_name_H-M   'P 1'
#
loop_
_entity.id
_entity.type
_entity.pdbx_description
1 polymer ?
#
loop_
_entity_poly.entity_id
_entity_poly.type
_entity_poly.pdbx_seq_one_letter_code
_entity_poly.pdbx_strand_id
1 'polypeptide(L)'
;MLKILGVDACILENGKLHKTKKYDIMQRETGLVIRRGQDFYLNLTLNRDYDGSTDEVTLVFNVEGESNLFNVNDKTPEISIPLMDIIKPGKSAASLDTINIHSIKIKVFLPADICIAKYRLSIETNAKSVVSRAASFKINQLFYVIFNPWCRDDDVFVSDEDHRQEYVLSEDGLIWTGNAYQMEARPWAFRHFSRDVLDCAFYLINAKSNIDVVNRTTLANANDYDEGILLGRWDGNYVDGKHPCSWVGSSEIIQKYHKEKNSIKYGQCWVYGGILATLCRALGIPSRVVTNFESAHDTNGNLRIERCFDSQGKEIQDEEFTGDSVWNFHVWNEVWMRRMDLEDDRYDGWQVIDATPQEESGDDDGYRGQYACGPVPVLAVKLGDLDVPYDGKFVFAEVNADIYYFRKSKTNERKMFDRVDQHRVGQNISTKAVGSYQREDITDSYKFPEDSIENRESFHKARTHCQSSGANEIDCPATNFNSIKFNLDATKNVEIGQPISIVLSMKNESDKTHDVSTKLVFNAYQYTGKKIDLVKQTKADVSVGPKGSQIVNLDISWDDYKDCLISTCMFKIICLCSVSKENFDYFTDLNIQLIKPTIKIDAKELVAVNGKIEATMSFTNPLPIKLTNGQFRILAPGLEKNLKIKLDNIVEPGARVSCNFTSIPKRKENSTIIVKFESTELNGIEGFLPIKVVKKLPSLPPTIIAPKPDDVGASDKPTAVDLKPVDVGASDEPSVVYSKPDDSVSVVTEATVHPIPGETASTSRTEEYQPIPSTSTAPTPMEDVHLIEEIESTSVAPDEPKKSEKPDDKVYLNNQEHRQEYVMAEDGLIWTGHASQMKATPWSFRQFNKDVLDTAFHLINVKSNVDVVDRHDPIYVSRALSALWDGNYADGKHPQSWLGSNDIIQKYLKEKKSVKYGQCWVYAGVFASLCRALGIPCRVVTNYESAHDTNDNLQVERCFDYEGEEIYNKEFRGHSVWNFHVWNEIWMTRYDLYNKEFHGWQVIDTTPQGASTRNNSYRSQYTCGPFPVTAIKLGELDIPFNAEFIFGEINADVCYFKKNNDNDIKMFDKVDRLSVGQHISTKAVGSYKREDITDTYKFPKGVLN
;
A
#
# COMPACT_ATOMS: atom_id res chain seq x y z
N MET A 1 25.40 39.77 -31.57
CA MET A 1 25.03 38.90 -30.44
C MET A 1 23.59 39.14 -30.10
N LEU A 2 22.80 38.08 -30.12
CA LEU A 2 21.41 38.10 -29.68
C LEU A 2 21.36 38.40 -28.18
N LYS A 3 20.36 39.16 -27.73
CA LYS A 3 20.08 39.41 -26.32
C LYS A 3 18.58 39.31 -26.09
N ILE A 4 18.20 38.68 -24.99
CA ILE A 4 16.83 38.69 -24.50
C ILE A 4 16.58 40.03 -23.78
N LEU A 5 15.51 40.73 -24.16
CA LEU A 5 15.06 41.98 -23.55
C LEU A 5 13.91 41.76 -22.56
N GLY A 6 13.13 40.69 -22.74
CA GLY A 6 12.00 40.35 -21.89
C GLY A 6 11.48 38.95 -22.19
N VAL A 7 10.80 38.36 -21.20
CA VAL A 7 10.16 37.05 -21.31
C VAL A 7 8.74 37.15 -20.77
N ASP A 8 7.77 36.73 -21.58
CA ASP A 8 6.40 36.47 -21.15
C ASP A 8 6.23 34.95 -20.97
N ALA A 9 5.87 34.54 -19.75
CA ALA A 9 5.65 33.15 -19.38
C ALA A 9 4.31 32.59 -19.86
N CYS A 10 3.53 33.36 -20.64
CA CYS A 10 2.26 32.97 -21.25
C CYS A 10 1.27 32.40 -20.21
N ILE A 11 1.20 33.02 -19.03
CA ILE A 11 0.50 32.49 -17.84
C ILE A 11 -0.96 32.11 -18.13
N LEU A 12 -1.68 32.93 -18.91
CA LEU A 12 -3.08 32.67 -19.26
C LEU A 12 -3.26 31.46 -20.19
N GLU A 13 -2.37 31.31 -21.17
CA GLU A 13 -2.37 30.22 -22.14
C GLU A 13 -1.99 28.91 -21.43
N ASN A 14 -0.83 28.90 -20.78
CA ASN A 14 -0.32 27.74 -20.04
C ASN A 14 -1.28 27.34 -18.90
N GLY A 15 -1.84 28.30 -18.16
CA GLY A 15 -2.82 28.02 -17.10
C GLY A 15 -4.10 27.35 -17.59
N LYS A 16 -4.51 27.60 -18.84
CA LYS A 16 -5.65 26.90 -19.48
C LYS A 16 -5.25 25.50 -19.94
N LEU A 17 -4.07 25.36 -20.56
CA LEU A 17 -3.56 24.09 -21.09
C LEU A 17 -3.28 23.07 -19.97
N HIS A 18 -2.63 23.49 -18.89
CA HIS A 18 -2.24 22.63 -17.77
C HIS A 18 -3.31 22.51 -16.66
N LYS A 19 -4.46 23.17 -16.83
CA LYS A 19 -5.55 23.22 -15.81
C LYS A 19 -5.10 23.83 -14.47
N THR A 20 -4.14 24.76 -14.48
CA THR A 20 -3.53 25.36 -13.28
C THR A 20 -3.94 26.81 -13.04
N LYS A 21 -4.77 27.43 -13.88
CA LYS A 21 -5.22 28.83 -13.71
C LYS A 21 -5.86 29.19 -12.37
N LYS A 22 -6.32 28.19 -11.60
CA LYS A 22 -7.00 28.40 -10.31
C LYS A 22 -6.03 28.75 -9.18
N TYR A 23 -4.77 28.31 -9.23
CA TYR A 23 -3.77 28.61 -8.20
C TYR A 23 -3.63 30.12 -8.02
N ASP A 24 -3.64 30.58 -6.77
CA ASP A 24 -3.48 31.99 -6.41
C ASP A 24 -2.23 32.62 -7.05
N ILE A 25 -1.11 31.89 -7.11
CA ILE A 25 0.16 32.33 -7.71
C ILE A 25 0.01 32.70 -9.19
N MET A 26 -0.82 31.95 -9.94
CA MET A 26 -1.11 32.22 -11.35
C MET A 26 -1.93 33.49 -11.52
N GLN A 27 -2.85 33.77 -10.59
CA GLN A 27 -3.74 34.93 -10.66
C GLN A 27 -3.04 36.22 -10.24
N ARG A 28 -2.05 36.12 -9.35
CA ARG A 28 -1.18 37.25 -8.99
C ARG A 28 -0.04 37.46 -10.01
N GLU A 29 0.08 36.59 -11.01
CA GLU A 29 1.13 36.60 -12.03
C GLU A 29 2.56 36.61 -11.44
N THR A 30 2.73 36.05 -10.23
CA THR A 30 4.03 35.99 -9.55
C THR A 30 4.82 34.73 -9.86
N GLY A 31 4.22 33.76 -10.53
CA GLY A 31 4.85 32.51 -10.94
C GLY A 31 3.99 31.76 -11.96
N LEU A 32 4.61 30.78 -12.61
CA LEU A 32 3.96 29.89 -13.57
C LEU A 32 3.84 28.49 -12.94
N VAL A 33 2.64 27.92 -12.92
CA VAL A 33 2.37 26.55 -12.46
C VAL A 33 2.05 25.69 -13.68
N ILE A 34 2.87 24.67 -13.92
CA ILE A 34 2.76 23.72 -15.03
C ILE A 34 2.81 22.29 -14.52
N ARG A 35 2.26 21.37 -15.31
CA ARG A 35 2.28 19.94 -15.03
C ARG A 35 3.35 19.26 -15.89
N ARG A 36 4.12 18.34 -15.31
CA ARG A 36 5.16 17.55 -16.01
C ARG A 36 4.57 16.72 -17.16
N GLY A 37 5.39 16.31 -18.12
CA GLY A 37 4.94 15.52 -19.28
C GLY A 37 4.04 16.26 -20.28
N GLN A 38 3.98 17.59 -20.23
CA GLN A 38 3.14 18.40 -21.14
C GLN A 38 3.87 19.66 -21.61
N ASP A 39 3.71 19.99 -22.90
CA ASP A 39 4.26 21.19 -23.52
C ASP A 39 3.69 22.48 -22.89
N PHE A 40 4.57 23.47 -22.67
CA PHE A 40 4.21 24.85 -22.31
C PHE A 40 4.96 25.86 -23.19
N TYR A 41 4.52 27.11 -23.17
CA TYR A 41 5.02 28.14 -24.08
C TYR A 41 5.67 29.31 -23.35
N LEU A 42 6.71 29.88 -23.96
CA LEU A 42 7.34 31.14 -23.56
C LEU A 42 7.44 32.06 -24.77
N ASN A 43 7.26 33.37 -24.56
CA ASN A 43 7.48 34.37 -25.59
C ASN A 43 8.69 35.25 -25.23
N LEU A 44 9.71 35.23 -26.08
CA LEU A 44 10.99 35.90 -25.86
C LEU A 44 11.05 37.17 -26.71
N THR A 45 11.23 38.32 -26.07
CA THR A 45 11.51 39.59 -26.75
C THR A 45 13.02 39.74 -26.95
N LEU A 46 13.45 40.07 -28.16
CA LEU A 46 14.84 40.06 -28.59
C LEU A 46 15.30 41.47 -29.00
N ASN A 47 16.60 41.74 -28.93
CA ASN A 47 17.17 43.01 -29.37
C ASN A 47 17.32 43.14 -30.90
N ARG A 48 17.21 42.02 -31.62
CA ARG A 48 17.21 41.90 -33.08
C ARG A 48 16.51 40.60 -33.48
N ASP A 49 16.29 40.39 -34.77
CA ASP A 49 15.70 39.13 -35.27
C ASP A 49 16.58 37.92 -34.93
N TYR A 50 15.92 36.80 -34.63
CA TYR A 50 16.56 35.50 -34.38
C TYR A 50 17.02 34.88 -35.70
N ASP A 51 18.28 34.44 -35.74
CA ASP A 51 18.84 33.69 -36.87
C ASP A 51 19.45 32.39 -36.35
N GLY A 52 18.72 31.28 -36.54
CA GLY A 52 19.15 29.96 -36.09
C GLY A 52 20.46 29.44 -36.73
N SER A 53 20.95 30.07 -37.80
CA SER A 53 22.25 29.72 -38.38
C SER A 53 23.43 30.33 -37.59
N THR A 54 23.21 31.43 -36.87
CA THR A 54 24.26 32.17 -36.14
C THR A 54 24.04 32.22 -34.63
N ASP A 55 22.79 32.10 -34.18
CA ASP A 55 22.39 32.21 -32.79
C ASP A 55 22.19 30.84 -32.13
N GLU A 56 22.54 30.78 -30.85
CA GLU A 56 22.24 29.67 -29.96
C GLU A 56 21.49 30.21 -28.74
N VAL A 57 20.42 29.53 -28.35
CA VAL A 57 19.57 29.88 -27.21
C VAL A 57 19.45 28.64 -26.33
N THR A 58 19.74 28.75 -25.04
CA THR A 58 19.67 27.65 -24.07
C THR A 58 18.85 28.09 -22.87
N LEU A 59 17.85 27.30 -22.50
CA LEU A 59 17.06 27.48 -21.29
C LEU A 59 17.73 26.72 -20.15
N VAL A 60 17.90 27.38 -19.00
CA VAL A 60 18.61 26.83 -17.85
C VAL A 60 17.69 26.89 -16.64
N PHE A 61 17.16 25.73 -16.23
CA PHE A 61 16.26 25.59 -15.07
C PHE A 61 17.05 25.16 -13.85
N ASN A 62 16.98 25.94 -12.77
CA ASN A 62 17.62 25.65 -11.49
C ASN A 62 16.59 25.43 -10.39
N VAL A 63 16.72 24.39 -9.57
CA VAL A 63 15.82 24.19 -8.43
C VAL A 63 16.01 25.31 -7.39
N GLU A 64 14.91 25.87 -6.90
CA GLU A 64 14.90 26.97 -5.95
C GLU A 64 15.12 26.46 -4.52
N GLY A 65 16.25 26.84 -3.92
CA GLY A 65 16.53 26.61 -2.50
C GLY A 65 17.79 25.80 -2.22
N GLU A 66 18.42 25.19 -3.21
CA GLU A 66 19.71 24.49 -3.02
C GLU A 66 20.92 25.34 -3.38
N SER A 67 21.65 25.76 -2.35
CA SER A 67 23.11 25.91 -2.45
C SER A 67 23.88 24.87 -1.61
N ASN A 68 23.19 24.05 -0.79
CA ASN A 68 23.85 23.14 0.18
C ASN A 68 23.19 21.74 0.38
N LEU A 69 22.14 21.34 -0.37
CA LEU A 69 21.42 20.06 -0.14
C LEU A 69 21.61 18.99 -1.24
N PHE A 70 22.19 19.37 -2.39
CA PHE A 70 22.58 18.44 -3.46
C PHE A 70 24.09 18.31 -3.51
N ASN A 71 24.62 17.31 -2.82
CA ASN A 71 26.01 16.91 -2.96
C ASN A 71 26.10 15.38 -2.88
N VAL A 72 25.35 14.66 -3.74
CA VAL A 72 25.57 13.25 -4.07
C VAL A 72 25.13 13.02 -5.53
N ASN A 73 26.02 12.45 -6.32
CA ASN A 73 26.10 12.41 -7.80
C ASN A 73 24.80 12.22 -8.63
N ASP A 74 24.73 13.00 -9.72
CA ASP A 74 24.01 12.80 -11.01
C ASP A 74 22.60 13.35 -11.28
N LYS A 75 22.02 14.17 -10.41
CA LYS A 75 21.05 15.19 -10.89
C LYS A 75 21.69 16.54 -10.70
N THR A 76 22.17 17.14 -11.80
CA THR A 76 22.53 18.55 -11.76
C THR A 76 21.31 19.30 -11.21
N PRO A 77 21.48 20.18 -10.20
CA PRO A 77 20.43 21.11 -9.75
C PRO A 77 19.93 22.02 -10.88
N GLU A 78 20.62 21.95 -12.01
CA GLU A 78 20.45 22.68 -13.24
C GLU A 78 20.07 21.74 -14.41
N ILE A 79 19.03 22.09 -15.17
CA ILE A 79 18.62 21.43 -16.41
C ILE A 79 18.80 22.44 -17.55
N SER A 80 19.74 22.13 -18.45
CA SER A 80 20.05 22.97 -19.62
C SER A 80 19.43 22.38 -20.89
N ILE A 81 18.57 23.15 -21.54
CA ILE A 81 17.75 22.76 -22.69
C ILE A 81 18.08 23.68 -23.87
N PRO A 82 18.89 23.25 -24.84
CA PRO A 82 19.14 24.04 -26.04
C PRO A 82 17.88 24.10 -26.92
N LEU A 83 17.68 25.24 -27.58
CA LEU A 83 16.66 25.42 -28.59
C LEU A 83 17.08 24.69 -29.86
N MET A 84 16.31 23.67 -30.28
CA MET A 84 16.65 22.79 -31.40
C MET A 84 15.47 22.61 -32.36
N ASP A 85 15.77 22.31 -33.62
CA ASP A 85 14.76 22.02 -34.65
C ASP A 85 14.24 20.57 -34.57
N ILE A 86 15.06 19.64 -34.05
CA ILE A 86 14.73 18.21 -33.91
C ILE A 86 14.65 17.85 -32.43
N ILE A 87 13.46 17.43 -31.99
CA ILE A 87 13.19 17.02 -30.61
C ILE A 87 13.29 15.51 -30.48
N LYS A 88 13.99 15.03 -29.45
CA LYS A 88 13.94 13.61 -29.04
C LYS A 88 12.72 13.38 -28.15
N PRO A 89 11.85 12.39 -28.45
CA PRO A 89 10.71 12.06 -27.61
C PRO A 89 11.14 11.71 -26.17
N GLY A 90 10.34 12.12 -25.18
CA GLY A 90 10.53 11.72 -23.78
C GLY A 90 11.68 12.40 -23.03
N LYS A 91 12.36 13.40 -23.60
CA LYS A 91 13.40 14.18 -22.91
C LYS A 91 13.06 15.66 -22.88
N SER A 92 13.61 16.40 -21.90
CA SER A 92 13.51 17.85 -21.84
C SER A 92 13.93 18.48 -23.17
N ALA A 93 13.07 19.33 -23.73
CA ALA A 93 13.27 19.86 -25.08
C ALA A 93 12.68 21.27 -25.22
N ALA A 94 13.29 22.07 -26.10
CA ALA A 94 12.78 23.37 -26.50
C ALA A 94 12.84 23.46 -28.02
N SER A 95 11.74 23.88 -28.65
CA SER A 95 11.64 24.11 -30.09
C SER A 95 10.98 25.44 -30.40
N LEU A 96 11.23 25.94 -31.59
CA LEU A 96 10.60 27.13 -32.10
C LEU A 96 9.13 26.85 -32.44
N ASP A 97 8.23 27.74 -32.01
CA ASP A 97 6.80 27.68 -32.35
C ASP A 97 6.45 28.74 -33.39
N THR A 98 6.80 30.01 -33.12
CA THR A 98 6.54 31.13 -34.03
C THR A 98 7.72 32.11 -34.02
N ILE A 99 8.12 32.59 -35.20
CA ILE A 99 9.10 33.69 -35.36
C ILE A 99 8.36 34.97 -35.74
N ASN A 100 8.64 36.04 -35.03
CA ASN A 100 8.18 37.39 -35.35
C ASN A 100 9.38 38.36 -35.40
N ILE A 101 9.15 39.57 -35.90
CA ILE A 101 10.17 40.62 -35.85
C ILE A 101 10.53 40.89 -34.38
N HIS A 102 11.81 40.80 -34.05
CA HIS A 102 12.38 40.99 -32.72
C HIS A 102 11.74 40.14 -31.61
N SER A 103 11.07 39.02 -31.93
CA SER A 103 10.51 38.12 -30.91
C SER A 103 10.33 36.69 -31.41
N ILE A 104 10.45 35.72 -30.52
CA ILE A 104 10.19 34.32 -30.81
C ILE A 104 9.28 33.71 -29.74
N LYS A 105 8.29 32.93 -30.17
CA LYS A 105 7.54 32.04 -29.29
C LYS A 105 8.20 30.66 -29.35
N ILE A 106 8.52 30.12 -28.20
CA ILE A 106 9.12 28.78 -28.06
C ILE A 106 8.17 27.86 -27.31
N LYS A 107 8.25 26.58 -27.65
CA LYS A 107 7.53 25.49 -27.01
C LYS A 107 8.55 24.67 -26.22
N VAL A 108 8.25 24.42 -24.95
CA VAL A 108 9.15 23.75 -24.01
C VAL A 108 8.43 22.53 -23.44
N PHE A 109 9.12 21.39 -23.43
CA PHE A 109 8.66 20.14 -22.88
C PHE A 109 9.54 19.74 -21.70
N LEU A 110 8.91 19.34 -20.60
CA LEU A 110 9.58 18.68 -19.47
C LEU A 110 8.97 17.28 -19.33
N PRO A 111 9.78 16.22 -19.20
CA PRO A 111 9.30 14.84 -19.23
C PRO A 111 8.47 14.49 -17.98
N ALA A 112 7.68 13.42 -18.06
CA ALA A 112 6.77 13.02 -17.00
C ALA A 112 7.48 12.47 -15.74
N ASP A 113 8.76 12.12 -15.83
CA ASP A 113 9.59 11.65 -14.71
C ASP A 113 10.44 12.77 -14.07
N ILE A 114 10.31 14.01 -14.55
CA ILE A 114 11.01 15.16 -13.96
C ILE A 114 10.57 15.36 -12.51
N CYS A 115 11.50 15.82 -11.67
CA CYS A 115 11.21 16.16 -10.29
C CYS A 115 10.17 17.28 -10.22
N ILE A 116 9.20 17.14 -9.32
CA ILE A 116 8.30 18.24 -8.98
C ILE A 116 9.05 19.21 -8.07
N ALA A 117 9.20 20.46 -8.50
CA ALA A 117 9.92 21.46 -7.73
C ALA A 117 9.53 22.88 -8.13
N LYS A 118 10.04 23.84 -7.36
CA LYS A 118 10.09 25.25 -7.77
C LYS A 118 11.40 25.47 -8.53
N TYR A 119 11.30 25.96 -9.75
CA TYR A 119 12.43 26.23 -10.63
C TYR A 119 12.60 27.74 -10.86
N ARG A 120 13.86 28.19 -10.88
CA ARG A 120 14.29 29.46 -11.45
C ARG A 120 14.78 29.24 -12.86
N LEU A 121 14.31 30.04 -13.80
CA LEU A 121 14.70 29.95 -15.21
C LEU A 121 15.62 31.12 -15.59
N SER A 122 16.73 30.80 -16.25
CA SER A 122 17.55 31.74 -17.01
C SER A 122 17.65 31.31 -18.47
N ILE A 123 17.82 32.29 -19.36
CA ILE A 123 18.01 32.04 -20.79
C ILE A 123 19.39 32.55 -21.18
N GLU A 124 20.22 31.65 -21.69
CA GLU A 124 21.55 31.95 -22.20
C GLU A 124 21.53 32.06 -23.72
N THR A 125 22.29 33.02 -24.24
CA THR A 125 22.41 33.28 -25.67
C THR A 125 23.87 33.39 -26.07
N ASN A 126 24.26 32.63 -27.09
CA ASN A 126 25.61 32.56 -27.62
C ASN A 126 25.62 32.79 -29.14
N ALA A 127 26.77 33.22 -29.66
CA ALA A 127 27.03 33.19 -31.10
C ALA A 127 27.80 31.90 -31.43
N LYS A 128 27.31 31.12 -32.39
CA LYS A 128 27.92 29.83 -32.77
C LYS A 128 29.40 29.92 -33.19
N SER A 129 29.86 31.12 -33.58
CA SER A 129 31.23 31.38 -34.02
C SER A 129 32.20 31.90 -32.94
N VAL A 130 31.74 32.20 -31.72
CA VAL A 130 32.57 32.80 -30.66
C VAL A 130 32.25 32.20 -29.29
N VAL A 131 33.17 31.41 -28.73
CA VAL A 131 33.02 30.68 -27.45
C VAL A 131 33.10 31.60 -26.21
N SER A 132 33.60 32.84 -26.33
CA SER A 132 34.03 33.64 -25.17
C SER A 132 33.06 34.72 -24.66
N ARG A 133 31.84 34.84 -25.21
CA ARG A 133 30.85 35.85 -24.73
C ARG A 133 29.42 35.32 -24.77
N ALA A 134 28.93 34.85 -23.62
CA ALA A 134 27.51 34.52 -23.40
C ALA A 134 26.75 35.71 -22.81
N ALA A 135 25.51 35.94 -23.26
CA ALA A 135 24.57 36.83 -22.59
C ALA A 135 23.50 35.99 -21.87
N SER A 136 23.31 36.23 -20.58
CA SER A 136 22.32 35.52 -19.75
C SER A 136 21.21 36.49 -19.30
N PHE A 137 19.96 36.04 -19.39
CA PHE A 137 18.79 36.75 -18.91
C PHE A 137 18.11 35.93 -17.82
N LYS A 138 18.02 36.48 -16.60
CA LYS A 138 17.35 35.83 -15.48
C LYS A 138 15.88 36.23 -15.44
N ILE A 139 15.00 35.25 -15.29
CA ILE A 139 13.56 35.48 -15.14
C ILE A 139 13.23 35.59 -13.65
N ASN A 140 12.46 36.62 -13.28
CA ASN A 140 12.10 36.87 -11.88
C ASN A 140 11.01 35.93 -11.36
N GLN A 141 10.12 35.46 -12.24
CA GLN A 141 9.03 34.54 -11.89
C GLN A 141 9.56 33.13 -11.60
N LEU A 142 8.93 32.46 -10.64
CA LEU A 142 9.18 31.05 -10.33
C LEU A 142 8.32 30.13 -11.18
N PHE A 143 8.88 28.98 -11.54
CA PHE A 143 8.23 27.93 -12.32
C PHE A 143 7.96 26.72 -11.43
N TYR A 144 6.70 26.52 -11.05
CA TYR A 144 6.24 25.39 -10.26
C TYR A 144 5.91 24.24 -11.21
N VAL A 145 6.67 23.15 -11.12
CA VAL A 145 6.39 21.90 -11.85
C VAL A 145 5.72 20.93 -10.88
N ILE A 146 4.51 20.50 -11.20
CA ILE A 146 3.70 19.58 -10.38
C ILE A 146 3.32 18.30 -11.17
N PHE A 147 2.73 17.31 -10.49
CA PHE A 147 2.28 16.06 -11.11
C PHE A 147 1.18 16.28 -12.17
N ASN A 148 1.04 15.33 -13.09
CA ASN A 148 0.12 15.42 -14.22
C ASN A 148 -0.86 14.24 -14.38
N PRO A 149 -2.04 14.30 -13.75
CA PRO A 149 -3.10 13.30 -13.92
C PRO A 149 -3.69 13.18 -15.34
N TRP A 150 -3.37 14.12 -16.24
CA TRP A 150 -3.81 14.09 -17.64
C TRP A 150 -2.76 13.49 -18.59
N CYS A 151 -1.53 13.24 -18.12
CA CYS A 151 -0.44 12.67 -18.92
C CYS A 151 -0.37 11.17 -18.71
N ARG A 152 -0.51 10.36 -19.78
CA ARG A 152 -0.47 8.88 -19.71
C ARG A 152 0.86 8.31 -19.21
N ASP A 153 1.92 9.06 -19.42
CA ASP A 153 3.28 8.69 -19.03
C ASP A 153 3.58 9.08 -17.58
N ASP A 154 2.69 9.82 -16.91
CA ASP A 154 2.85 10.20 -15.50
C ASP A 154 2.27 9.11 -14.60
N ASP A 155 2.95 8.82 -13.49
CA ASP A 155 2.56 7.81 -12.51
C ASP A 155 1.19 8.07 -11.89
N VAL A 156 0.73 9.33 -11.85
CA VAL A 156 -0.59 9.68 -11.29
C VAL A 156 -1.70 9.79 -12.35
N PHE A 157 -1.49 9.22 -13.55
CA PHE A 157 -2.46 9.26 -14.63
C PHE A 157 -3.80 8.63 -14.22
N VAL A 158 -4.88 9.40 -14.35
CA VAL A 158 -6.26 8.91 -14.22
C VAL A 158 -6.91 9.01 -15.58
N SER A 159 -7.47 7.93 -16.11
CA SER A 159 -8.08 7.92 -17.45
C SER A 159 -9.39 8.71 -17.52
N ASP A 160 -10.23 8.58 -16.49
CA ASP A 160 -11.56 9.17 -16.37
C ASP A 160 -11.52 10.69 -16.08
N GLU A 161 -12.28 11.50 -16.84
CA GLU A 161 -12.30 12.95 -16.66
C GLU A 161 -13.08 13.40 -15.41
N ASP A 162 -14.17 12.74 -15.06
CA ASP A 162 -14.97 13.09 -13.89
C ASP A 162 -14.20 12.79 -12.60
N HIS A 163 -13.42 11.70 -12.59
CA HIS A 163 -12.46 11.41 -11.53
C HIS A 163 -11.39 12.51 -11.40
N ARG A 164 -10.83 13.01 -12.51
CA ARG A 164 -9.89 14.14 -12.48
C ARG A 164 -10.56 15.43 -11.97
N GLN A 165 -11.82 15.66 -12.32
CA GLN A 165 -12.59 16.79 -11.79
C GLN A 165 -12.78 16.67 -10.26
N GLU A 166 -13.18 15.50 -9.77
CA GLU A 166 -13.47 15.27 -8.34
C GLU A 166 -12.19 15.22 -7.48
N TYR A 167 -11.22 14.39 -7.86
CA TYR A 167 -10.08 14.02 -7.02
C TYR A 167 -8.88 14.96 -7.16
N VAL A 168 -8.89 15.87 -8.14
CA VAL A 168 -7.83 16.88 -8.33
C VAL A 168 -8.38 18.30 -8.27
N LEU A 169 -9.47 18.62 -8.99
CA LEU A 169 -9.89 20.01 -9.20
C LEU A 169 -11.01 20.50 -8.27
N SER A 170 -11.71 19.59 -7.58
CA SER A 170 -12.76 19.92 -6.62
C SER A 170 -12.17 20.40 -5.30
N GLU A 171 -12.66 21.53 -4.81
CA GLU A 171 -12.17 22.17 -3.58
C GLU A 171 -13.06 21.93 -2.35
N ASP A 172 -14.18 21.25 -2.54
CA ASP A 172 -15.14 20.92 -1.48
C ASP A 172 -15.31 19.39 -1.41
N GLY A 173 -15.45 18.86 -0.19
CA GLY A 173 -15.59 17.45 0.09
C GLY A 173 -16.59 17.17 1.21
N LEU A 174 -16.86 15.89 1.41
CA LEU A 174 -17.63 15.34 2.53
C LEU A 174 -16.77 14.29 3.22
N ILE A 175 -16.84 14.24 4.55
CA ILE A 175 -16.17 13.26 5.40
C ILE A 175 -17.22 12.63 6.28
N TRP A 176 -17.29 11.30 6.33
CA TRP A 176 -18.27 10.59 7.15
C TRP A 176 -17.74 10.42 8.57
N THR A 177 -18.62 10.55 9.56
CA THR A 177 -18.32 10.36 10.98
C THR A 177 -19.51 9.73 11.67
N GLY A 178 -19.44 9.47 12.98
CA GLY A 178 -20.53 8.88 13.76
C GLY A 178 -20.30 7.39 14.00
N ASN A 179 -21.27 6.54 13.68
CA ASN A 179 -21.12 5.09 13.74
C ASN A 179 -21.73 4.42 12.50
N ALA A 180 -21.47 3.12 12.33
CA ALA A 180 -21.88 2.34 11.16
C ALA A 180 -23.39 2.38 10.86
N TYR A 181 -24.24 2.59 11.86
CA TYR A 181 -25.70 2.64 11.70
C TYR A 181 -26.26 4.06 11.61
N GLN A 182 -25.51 5.05 12.07
CA GLN A 182 -25.90 6.45 12.13
C GLN A 182 -24.75 7.35 11.66
N MET A 183 -24.52 7.34 10.34
CA MET A 183 -23.44 8.09 9.70
C MET A 183 -23.81 9.56 9.53
N GLU A 184 -22.89 10.45 9.86
CA GLU A 184 -23.02 11.90 9.72
C GLU A 184 -22.06 12.42 8.66
N ALA A 185 -22.58 13.08 7.63
CA ALA A 185 -21.77 13.75 6.61
C ALA A 185 -21.28 15.11 7.11
N ARG A 186 -19.96 15.29 7.20
CA ARG A 186 -19.31 16.55 7.56
C ARG A 186 -18.73 17.23 6.33
N PRO A 187 -19.14 18.46 6.00
CA PRO A 187 -18.57 19.20 4.89
C PRO A 187 -17.14 19.65 5.20
N TRP A 188 -16.26 19.60 4.20
CA TRP A 188 -14.87 20.01 4.33
C TRP A 188 -14.40 20.83 3.13
N ALA A 189 -13.86 22.02 3.37
CA ALA A 189 -13.30 22.87 2.33
C ALA A 189 -11.77 22.66 2.20
N PHE A 190 -11.35 21.91 1.19
CA PHE A 190 -9.91 21.67 0.90
C PHE A 190 -9.21 22.96 0.48
N ARG A 191 -9.77 23.66 -0.52
CA ARG A 191 -9.28 24.97 -0.99
C ARG A 191 -7.79 25.00 -1.36
N HIS A 192 -7.29 23.92 -1.98
CA HIS A 192 -5.88 23.71 -2.29
C HIS A 192 -5.28 24.71 -3.31
N PHE A 193 -6.11 25.49 -4.02
CA PHE A 193 -5.65 26.58 -4.88
C PHE A 193 -5.45 27.91 -4.14
N SER A 194 -5.81 27.97 -2.86
CA SER A 194 -5.67 29.18 -2.05
C SER A 194 -4.22 29.59 -1.87
N ARG A 195 -4.05 30.87 -1.56
CA ARG A 195 -2.76 31.47 -1.23
C ARG A 195 -1.99 30.64 -0.19
N ASP A 196 -0.67 30.55 -0.38
CA ASP A 196 0.31 29.89 0.48
C ASP A 196 0.17 28.35 0.60
N VAL A 197 -0.90 27.73 0.10
CA VAL A 197 -1.09 26.27 0.23
C VAL A 197 -0.09 25.50 -0.63
N LEU A 198 0.07 25.86 -1.91
CA LEU A 198 1.05 25.22 -2.80
C LEU A 198 2.49 25.46 -2.32
N ASP A 199 2.80 26.67 -1.87
CA ASP A 199 4.12 27.01 -1.31
C ASP A 199 4.40 26.20 -0.03
N CYS A 200 3.39 26.01 0.82
CA CYS A 200 3.52 25.17 2.00
C CYS A 200 3.73 23.69 1.65
N ALA A 201 3.05 23.17 0.62
CA ALA A 201 3.29 21.81 0.15
C ALA A 201 4.74 21.63 -0.33
N PHE A 202 5.27 22.58 -1.10
CA PHE A 202 6.68 22.58 -1.51
C PHE A 202 7.66 22.75 -0.33
N TYR A 203 7.30 23.56 0.68
CA TYR A 203 8.10 23.71 1.90
C TYR A 203 8.24 22.37 2.65
N LEU A 204 7.13 21.63 2.80
CA LEU A 204 7.10 20.36 3.52
C LEU A 204 7.92 19.28 2.80
N ILE A 205 7.84 19.21 1.47
CA ILE A 205 8.62 18.21 0.73
C ILE A 205 10.12 18.55 0.66
N ASN A 206 10.51 19.83 0.73
CA ASN A 206 11.92 20.26 0.66
C ASN A 206 12.66 20.24 2.02
N ALA A 207 11.96 20.28 3.15
CA ALA A 207 12.57 20.47 4.48
C ALA A 207 13.26 19.22 5.08
N LYS A 208 13.07 18.02 4.50
CA LYS A 208 13.66 16.75 4.96
C LYS A 208 14.27 16.03 3.75
N SER A 209 15.42 15.37 3.78
CA SER A 209 16.17 15.06 2.53
C SER A 209 16.20 13.59 2.06
N ASN A 210 15.47 12.62 2.64
CA ASN A 210 15.62 11.18 2.30
C ASN A 210 14.30 10.34 2.18
N ILE A 211 13.13 10.93 1.92
CA ILE A 211 11.82 10.22 1.95
C ILE A 211 11.09 10.31 0.58
N ASP A 212 10.20 9.40 0.19
CA ASP A 212 9.40 9.59 -1.04
C ASP A 212 8.39 10.75 -0.89
N VAL A 213 8.06 11.50 -1.96
CA VAL A 213 7.12 12.63 -1.95
C VAL A 213 5.75 12.25 -1.39
N VAL A 214 5.28 11.04 -1.66
CA VAL A 214 4.01 10.53 -1.12
C VAL A 214 4.10 10.32 0.39
N ASN A 215 5.20 9.73 0.88
CA ASN A 215 5.49 9.58 2.31
C ASN A 215 5.85 10.91 2.99
N ARG A 216 6.24 11.95 2.23
CA ARG A 216 6.35 13.32 2.74
C ARG A 216 5.00 14.01 2.87
N THR A 217 3.95 13.57 2.14
CA THR A 217 2.63 14.19 2.30
C THR A 217 1.96 13.79 3.60
N THR A 218 2.27 12.62 4.18
CA THR A 218 1.81 12.19 5.52
C THR A 218 2.38 13.04 6.66
N LEU A 219 3.33 13.96 6.38
CA LEU A 219 3.87 14.97 7.31
C LEU A 219 2.87 16.06 7.75
N ALA A 220 1.57 15.86 7.54
CA ALA A 220 0.54 16.66 8.21
C ALA A 220 0.63 16.51 9.75
N ASN A 221 1.21 15.42 10.23
CA ASN A 221 1.36 15.08 11.64
C ASN A 221 2.57 15.70 12.34
N ALA A 222 2.34 16.37 13.46
CA ALA A 222 3.38 16.78 14.39
C ALA A 222 3.40 15.86 15.62
N ASN A 223 4.51 15.15 15.82
CA ASN A 223 4.78 14.35 17.02
C ASN A 223 6.01 14.90 17.76
N ASP A 224 6.32 14.35 18.95
CA ASP A 224 7.40 14.86 19.83
C ASP A 224 8.80 14.89 19.17
N TYR A 225 8.99 14.22 18.04
CA TYR A 225 10.22 14.21 17.24
C TYR A 225 10.10 14.93 15.88
N ASP A 226 8.90 15.40 15.47
CA ASP A 226 8.61 15.89 14.11
C ASP A 226 7.86 17.24 14.09
N GLU A 227 8.41 18.23 13.36
CA GLU A 227 7.84 19.56 13.10
C GLU A 227 6.67 19.55 12.08
N GLY A 228 5.60 18.79 12.32
CA GLY A 228 4.44 18.70 11.40
C GLY A 228 3.43 19.84 11.48
N ILE A 229 2.41 19.80 10.60
CA ILE A 229 1.39 20.87 10.49
C ILE A 229 0.48 20.96 11.73
N LEU A 230 0.04 19.82 12.27
CA LEU A 230 -1.09 19.75 13.19
C LEU A 230 -0.77 18.83 14.38
N LEU A 231 -1.05 19.32 15.58
CA LEU A 231 -0.92 18.56 16.82
C LEU A 231 -2.23 17.84 17.16
N GLY A 232 -2.14 16.53 17.41
CA GLY A 232 -3.28 15.68 17.75
C GLY A 232 -3.67 15.79 19.22
N ARG A 233 -4.96 15.74 19.53
CA ARG A 233 -5.43 15.65 20.93
C ARG A 233 -6.81 15.00 21.04
N TRP A 234 -6.95 14.07 21.97
CA TRP A 234 -8.17 13.28 22.18
C TRP A 234 -8.72 13.31 23.61
N ASP A 235 -8.04 13.94 24.57
CA ASP A 235 -8.46 13.96 25.98
C ASP A 235 -9.74 14.79 26.27
N GLY A 236 -10.25 15.51 25.27
CA GLY A 236 -11.42 16.38 25.40
C GLY A 236 -11.13 17.79 25.92
N ASN A 237 -9.86 18.10 26.28
CA ASN A 237 -9.45 19.40 26.76
C ASN A 237 -8.72 20.19 25.67
N TYR A 238 -9.33 21.25 25.16
CA TYR A 238 -8.76 22.06 24.06
C TYR A 238 -8.59 23.53 24.44
N VAL A 239 -8.46 23.86 25.73
CA VAL A 239 -8.47 25.24 26.23
C VAL A 239 -7.35 26.12 25.61
N ASP A 240 -6.19 25.54 25.31
CA ASP A 240 -5.04 26.23 24.71
C ASP A 240 -4.99 26.15 23.18
N GLY A 241 -6.02 25.59 22.54
CA GLY A 241 -6.09 25.41 21.10
C GLY A 241 -7.50 25.57 20.54
N LYS A 242 -7.70 25.08 19.32
CA LYS A 242 -9.02 25.01 18.70
C LYS A 242 -9.55 23.58 18.79
N HIS A 243 -10.80 23.45 19.22
CA HIS A 243 -11.50 22.17 19.23
C HIS A 243 -11.53 21.56 17.81
N PRO A 244 -11.21 20.26 17.61
CA PRO A 244 -11.14 19.62 16.30
C PRO A 244 -12.42 19.79 15.45
N CYS A 245 -13.61 19.65 16.04
CA CYS A 245 -14.88 19.87 15.33
C CYS A 245 -15.11 21.33 14.85
N SER A 246 -14.38 22.33 15.35
CA SER A 246 -14.57 23.74 14.94
C SER A 246 -13.83 24.10 13.64
N TRP A 247 -13.02 23.19 13.07
CA TRP A 247 -12.43 23.35 11.75
C TRP A 247 -13.46 23.13 10.65
N VAL A 248 -13.43 23.97 9.60
CA VAL A 248 -14.34 23.89 8.43
C VAL A 248 -13.62 23.52 7.14
N GLY A 249 -12.29 23.42 7.17
CA GLY A 249 -11.45 23.26 5.99
C GLY A 249 -9.96 23.39 6.31
N SER A 250 -9.12 23.09 5.33
CA SER A 250 -7.67 22.93 5.50
C SER A 250 -6.88 24.23 5.32
N SER A 251 -7.35 25.16 4.49
CA SER A 251 -6.58 26.36 4.12
C SER A 251 -6.22 27.23 5.32
N GLU A 252 -7.14 27.44 6.28
CA GLU A 252 -6.86 28.20 7.51
C GLU A 252 -5.70 27.57 8.31
N ILE A 253 -5.65 26.24 8.37
CA ILE A 253 -4.63 25.49 9.14
C ILE A 253 -3.28 25.62 8.44
N ILE A 254 -3.24 25.27 7.14
CA ILE A 254 -2.01 25.27 6.34
C ILE A 254 -1.41 26.68 6.24
N GLN A 255 -2.23 27.72 6.06
CA GLN A 255 -1.74 29.10 5.99
C GLN A 255 -1.13 29.58 7.30
N LYS A 256 -1.74 29.24 8.43
CA LYS A 256 -1.17 29.57 9.75
C LYS A 256 0.15 28.85 9.96
N TYR A 257 0.19 27.54 9.71
CA TYR A 257 1.42 26.76 9.80
C TYR A 257 2.51 27.33 8.89
N HIS A 258 2.19 27.62 7.63
CA HIS A 258 3.15 28.15 6.66
C HIS A 258 3.74 29.49 7.11
N LYS A 259 2.93 30.34 7.74
CA LYS A 259 3.36 31.65 8.25
C LYS A 259 4.17 31.55 9.54
N GLU A 260 3.72 30.71 10.47
CA GLU A 260 4.24 30.65 11.84
C GLU A 260 5.36 29.62 12.01
N LYS A 261 5.46 28.66 11.07
CA LYS A 261 6.36 27.49 11.10
C LYS A 261 6.27 26.69 12.41
N ASN A 262 5.09 26.68 13.02
CA ASN A 262 4.77 25.98 14.25
C ASN A 262 3.49 25.18 14.09
N SER A 263 3.43 23.99 14.70
CA SER A 263 2.28 23.10 14.64
C SER A 263 1.01 23.75 15.19
N ILE A 264 -0.11 23.51 14.51
CA ILE A 264 -1.41 24.09 14.84
C ILE A 264 -2.15 23.18 15.81
N LYS A 265 -2.77 23.76 16.83
CA LYS A 265 -3.55 23.05 17.87
C LYS A 265 -5.06 23.21 17.63
N TYR A 266 -5.88 22.17 17.59
CA TYR A 266 -5.62 20.73 17.59
C TYR A 266 -6.39 20.04 16.46
N GLY A 267 -6.09 18.79 16.17
CA GLY A 267 -6.91 17.97 15.29
C GLY A 267 -7.01 16.50 15.68
N GLN A 268 -7.78 15.78 14.88
CA GLN A 268 -8.11 14.35 14.99
C GLN A 268 -8.16 13.76 13.57
N CYS A 269 -8.38 12.46 13.41
CA CYS A 269 -8.22 11.75 12.12
C CYS A 269 -8.87 12.45 10.92
N TRP A 270 -10.13 12.91 11.02
CA TRP A 270 -10.78 13.62 9.91
C TRP A 270 -10.16 14.98 9.55
N VAL A 271 -9.52 15.65 10.51
CA VAL A 271 -8.78 16.90 10.28
C VAL A 271 -7.47 16.60 9.55
N TYR A 272 -6.76 15.55 9.98
CA TYR A 272 -5.58 15.05 9.27
C TYR A 272 -5.94 14.65 7.84
N GLY A 273 -6.99 13.85 7.64
CA GLY A 273 -7.42 13.41 6.33
C GLY A 273 -7.84 14.57 5.40
N GLY A 274 -8.45 15.61 5.97
CA GLY A 274 -8.76 16.84 5.27
C GLY A 274 -7.53 17.62 4.79
N ILE A 275 -6.50 17.73 5.64
CA ILE A 275 -5.23 18.40 5.32
C ILE A 275 -4.45 17.61 4.28
N LEU A 276 -4.31 16.30 4.48
CA LEU A 276 -3.55 15.42 3.58
C LEU A 276 -4.10 15.45 2.15
N ALA A 277 -5.42 15.27 1.98
CA ALA A 277 -6.07 15.45 0.68
C ALA A 277 -5.80 16.82 0.04
N THR A 278 -5.71 17.88 0.85
CA THR A 278 -5.43 19.24 0.35
C THR A 278 -4.03 19.35 -0.20
N LEU A 279 -3.03 18.78 0.48
CA LEU A 279 -1.63 18.79 0.05
C LEU A 279 -1.44 17.95 -1.21
N CYS A 280 -1.97 16.72 -1.25
CA CYS A 280 -1.91 15.85 -2.42
C CYS A 280 -2.54 16.53 -3.65
N ARG A 281 -3.76 17.08 -3.51
CA ARG A 281 -4.44 17.81 -4.60
C ARG A 281 -3.68 19.06 -5.04
N ALA A 282 -3.06 19.79 -4.11
CA ALA A 282 -2.23 20.95 -4.44
C ALA A 282 -1.02 20.57 -5.31
N LEU A 283 -0.39 19.42 -5.03
CA LEU A 283 0.73 18.87 -5.81
C LEU A 283 0.29 18.16 -7.10
N GLY A 284 -1.01 18.00 -7.33
CA GLY A 284 -1.54 17.33 -8.51
C GLY A 284 -1.68 15.81 -8.38
N ILE A 285 -1.56 15.25 -7.18
CA ILE A 285 -1.84 13.84 -6.90
C ILE A 285 -3.36 13.69 -6.67
N PRO A 286 -4.08 12.88 -7.45
CA PRO A 286 -5.49 12.64 -7.23
C PRO A 286 -5.71 11.98 -5.86
N SER A 287 -6.58 12.53 -5.03
CA SER A 287 -6.79 12.06 -3.65
C SER A 287 -8.25 12.15 -3.21
N ARG A 288 -8.71 11.18 -2.43
CA ARG A 288 -10.01 11.18 -1.72
C ARG A 288 -9.86 10.87 -0.23
N VAL A 289 -10.83 11.30 0.57
CA VAL A 289 -10.90 11.01 2.01
C VAL A 289 -11.80 9.78 2.18
N VAL A 290 -11.37 8.83 3.01
CA VAL A 290 -12.08 7.58 3.27
C VAL A 290 -12.38 7.47 4.76
N THR A 291 -13.57 7.01 5.09
CA THR A 291 -13.99 6.72 6.47
C THR A 291 -14.26 5.24 6.62
N ASN A 292 -13.63 4.61 7.60
CA ASN A 292 -13.93 3.24 8.02
C ASN A 292 -14.72 3.26 9.34
N PHE A 293 -15.83 2.54 9.44
CA PHE A 293 -16.58 2.42 10.70
C PHE A 293 -16.24 1.14 11.43
N GLU A 294 -16.27 1.19 12.77
CA GLU A 294 -15.77 0.11 13.64
C GLU A 294 -14.32 -0.28 13.24
N SER A 295 -13.45 0.73 13.11
CA SER A 295 -12.05 0.57 12.71
C SER A 295 -11.24 -0.02 13.86
N ALA A 296 -10.61 -1.16 13.63
CA ALA A 296 -9.73 -1.76 14.62
C ALA A 296 -8.41 -0.99 14.72
N HIS A 297 -7.83 -0.98 15.92
CA HIS A 297 -6.49 -0.46 16.17
C HIS A 297 -5.73 -1.56 16.92
N ASP A 298 -5.04 -2.40 16.14
CA ASP A 298 -4.24 -3.52 16.61
C ASP A 298 -2.82 -3.04 16.94
N THR A 299 -2.45 -3.13 18.22
CA THR A 299 -1.18 -2.62 18.75
C THR A 299 -0.05 -3.64 18.73
N ASN A 300 -0.34 -4.90 18.38
CA ASN A 300 0.63 -5.99 18.41
C ASN A 300 0.72 -6.79 17.09
N GLY A 301 -0.10 -6.41 16.09
CA GLY A 301 -0.01 -6.88 14.71
C GLY A 301 -0.41 -8.35 14.52
N ASN A 302 -1.23 -8.90 15.41
CA ASN A 302 -1.67 -10.29 15.35
C ASN A 302 -3.02 -10.49 14.63
N LEU A 303 -3.63 -9.40 14.12
CA LEU A 303 -4.95 -9.33 13.47
C LEU A 303 -6.12 -9.70 14.39
N ARG A 304 -5.94 -9.59 15.70
CA ARG A 304 -6.94 -9.87 16.73
C ARG A 304 -7.04 -8.70 17.67
N ILE A 305 -8.28 -8.31 17.99
CA ILE A 305 -8.55 -7.33 19.02
C ILE A 305 -8.97 -8.05 20.28
N GLU A 306 -8.11 -8.04 21.29
CA GLU A 306 -8.42 -8.67 22.58
C GLU A 306 -9.05 -7.66 23.53
N ARG A 307 -10.24 -7.95 24.06
CA ARG A 307 -10.92 -7.08 25.03
C ARG A 307 -11.15 -7.81 26.34
N CYS A 308 -10.45 -7.38 27.38
CA CYS A 308 -10.52 -8.01 28.70
C CYS A 308 -11.38 -7.19 29.68
N PHE A 309 -12.26 -7.86 30.41
CA PHE A 309 -13.15 -7.24 31.40
C PHE A 309 -12.94 -7.85 32.78
N ASP A 310 -13.01 -7.01 33.81
CA ASP A 310 -13.01 -7.48 35.19
C ASP A 310 -14.39 -7.99 35.63
N SER A 311 -14.47 -8.52 36.85
CA SER A 311 -15.74 -8.97 37.45
C SER A 311 -16.79 -7.86 37.62
N GLN A 312 -16.41 -6.59 37.47
CA GLN A 312 -17.29 -5.44 37.52
C GLN A 312 -17.68 -4.96 36.12
N GLY A 313 -17.24 -5.61 35.04
CA GLY A 313 -17.48 -5.15 33.67
C GLY A 313 -16.74 -3.87 33.33
N LYS A 314 -15.71 -3.52 34.10
CA LYS A 314 -14.73 -2.52 33.70
C LYS A 314 -13.77 -3.18 32.72
N GLU A 315 -13.63 -2.58 31.55
CA GLU A 315 -12.60 -2.93 30.59
C GLU A 315 -11.21 -2.65 31.20
N ILE A 316 -10.35 -3.65 31.15
CA ILE A 316 -8.99 -3.59 31.65
C ILE A 316 -8.12 -3.13 30.49
N GLN A 317 -7.78 -1.85 30.49
CA GLN A 317 -6.76 -1.25 29.62
C GLN A 317 -5.49 -1.16 30.46
N ASP A 318 -4.63 -2.14 30.33
CA ASP A 318 -3.36 -2.24 31.05
C ASP A 318 -2.34 -2.73 30.02
N GLU A 319 -1.20 -2.04 29.92
CA GLU A 319 -0.15 -2.29 28.92
C GLU A 319 0.43 -3.70 29.05
N GLU A 320 0.35 -4.31 30.24
CA GLU A 320 0.70 -5.73 30.46
C GLU A 320 -0.30 -6.71 29.80
N PHE A 321 -1.48 -6.25 29.37
CA PHE A 321 -2.56 -7.10 28.83
C PHE A 321 -2.83 -6.86 27.34
N THR A 322 -3.11 -5.62 26.90
CA THR A 322 -3.21 -5.20 25.49
C THR A 322 -3.56 -3.70 25.37
N GLY A 323 -3.03 -3.04 24.34
CA GLY A 323 -3.37 -1.66 23.95
C GLY A 323 -4.48 -1.56 22.89
N ASP A 324 -5.05 -2.69 22.46
CA ASP A 324 -5.97 -2.74 21.33
C ASP A 324 -7.28 -1.97 21.58
N SER A 325 -7.84 -1.40 20.51
CA SER A 325 -9.13 -0.72 20.57
C SER A 325 -9.91 -0.86 19.28
N VAL A 326 -11.23 -0.63 19.34
CA VAL A 326 -12.07 -0.46 18.15
C VAL A 326 -12.66 0.94 18.19
N TRP A 327 -12.28 1.73 17.20
CA TRP A 327 -12.74 3.09 17.00
C TRP A 327 -14.07 3.04 16.27
N ASN A 328 -15.04 3.84 16.70
CA ASN A 328 -16.36 3.86 16.06
C ASN A 328 -16.27 4.29 14.60
N PHE A 329 -15.32 5.17 14.29
CA PHE A 329 -14.85 5.44 12.94
C PHE A 329 -13.40 5.91 12.95
N HIS A 330 -12.71 5.69 11.84
CA HIS A 330 -11.40 6.24 11.53
C HIS A 330 -11.39 6.84 10.12
N VAL A 331 -10.52 7.81 9.87
CA VAL A 331 -10.46 8.55 8.60
C VAL A 331 -9.03 8.63 8.10
N TRP A 332 -8.81 8.15 6.88
CA TRP A 332 -7.55 8.22 6.15
C TRP A 332 -7.78 8.77 4.72
N ASN A 333 -6.76 8.69 3.88
CA ASN A 333 -6.84 9.08 2.48
C ASN A 333 -6.50 7.93 1.54
N GLU A 334 -7.07 7.99 0.35
CA GLU A 334 -6.56 7.26 -0.80
C GLU A 334 -5.95 8.22 -1.79
N VAL A 335 -4.84 7.81 -2.42
CA VAL A 335 -4.17 8.51 -3.52
C VAL A 335 -4.07 7.60 -4.73
N TRP A 336 -4.27 8.15 -5.92
CA TRP A 336 -4.18 7.39 -7.17
C TRP A 336 -2.78 7.48 -7.77
N MET A 337 -2.10 6.35 -7.91
CA MET A 337 -0.81 6.27 -8.60
C MET A 337 -0.49 4.86 -9.09
N ARG A 338 0.46 4.78 -10.01
CA ARG A 338 1.20 3.55 -10.31
C ARG A 338 2.14 3.22 -9.17
N ARG A 339 2.31 1.94 -8.90
CA ARG A 339 3.30 1.42 -7.96
C ARG A 339 4.48 0.89 -8.75
N MET A 340 5.27 1.81 -9.31
CA MET A 340 6.49 1.48 -10.08
C MET A 340 7.58 0.85 -9.23
N ASP A 341 7.50 1.04 -7.91
CA ASP A 341 8.23 0.22 -6.98
C ASP A 341 7.78 -1.22 -7.16
N LEU A 342 6.48 -1.53 -7.22
CA LEU A 342 5.92 -2.87 -7.40
C LEU A 342 6.02 -3.46 -8.85
N GLU A 343 6.53 -4.69 -9.03
CA GLU A 343 6.47 -5.57 -10.22
C GLU A 343 5.12 -5.74 -10.90
N ASP A 344 4.04 -5.71 -10.13
CA ASP A 344 2.73 -6.23 -10.52
C ASP A 344 1.79 -5.06 -10.54
N ASP A 345 1.53 -4.62 -11.77
CA ASP A 345 0.73 -3.46 -12.12
C ASP A 345 -0.73 -3.56 -11.65
N ARG A 346 -1.20 -4.74 -11.23
CA ARG A 346 -2.51 -4.88 -10.58
C ARG A 346 -2.66 -4.01 -9.33
N TYR A 347 -1.53 -3.68 -8.68
CA TYR A 347 -1.51 -2.86 -7.47
C TYR A 347 -1.47 -1.36 -7.78
N ASP A 348 -1.48 -0.96 -9.06
CA ASP A 348 -1.75 0.40 -9.47
C ASP A 348 -3.17 0.83 -9.07
N GLY A 349 -3.37 2.15 -8.97
CA GLY A 349 -4.66 2.75 -8.65
C GLY A 349 -4.67 3.30 -7.23
N TRP A 350 -5.72 3.01 -6.45
CA TRP A 350 -5.89 3.57 -5.11
C TRP A 350 -4.94 2.95 -4.09
N GLN A 351 -4.18 3.84 -3.43
CA GLN A 351 -3.28 3.51 -2.33
C GLN A 351 -3.73 4.21 -1.05
N VAL A 352 -3.84 3.48 0.05
CA VAL A 352 -4.12 4.00 1.40
C VAL A 352 -2.89 4.76 1.91
N ILE A 353 -3.10 5.99 2.37
CA ILE A 353 -2.14 6.75 3.17
C ILE A 353 -2.85 7.37 4.37
N ASP A 354 -2.20 7.36 5.53
CA ASP A 354 -2.75 7.95 6.75
C ASP A 354 -1.72 8.85 7.45
N ALA A 355 -2.18 10.02 7.87
CA ALA A 355 -1.42 11.01 8.61
C ALA A 355 -1.80 11.08 10.10
N THR A 356 -2.71 10.22 10.57
CA THR A 356 -3.04 10.12 11.98
C THR A 356 -1.91 9.36 12.71
N PRO A 357 -1.34 9.87 13.81
CA PRO A 357 -0.38 9.10 14.60
C PRO A 357 -1.10 7.96 15.30
N GLN A 358 -0.90 6.74 14.82
CA GLN A 358 -1.45 5.52 15.42
C GLN A 358 -0.30 4.60 15.82
N GLU A 359 0.41 4.05 14.84
CA GLU A 359 1.58 3.20 15.02
C GLU A 359 2.81 3.78 14.30
N GLU A 360 4.01 3.42 14.74
CA GLU A 360 5.25 3.70 14.00
C GLU A 360 5.37 2.72 12.83
N SER A 361 5.85 3.19 11.67
CA SER A 361 6.11 2.28 10.53
C SER A 361 7.18 1.24 10.90
N GLY A 362 6.97 -0.01 10.47
CA GLY A 362 7.79 -1.16 10.85
C GLY A 362 9.23 -1.15 10.28
N ASP A 363 10.09 -2.01 10.85
CA ASP A 363 11.50 -2.18 10.45
C ASP A 363 11.68 -2.56 8.96
N ASP A 364 10.67 -3.20 8.36
CA ASP A 364 10.69 -3.65 6.96
C ASP A 364 10.43 -2.52 5.94
N ASP A 365 9.85 -1.39 6.36
CA ASP A 365 9.36 -0.32 5.45
C ASP A 365 10.38 0.78 5.18
N GLY A 366 11.59 0.70 5.76
CA GLY A 366 12.67 1.69 5.55
C GLY A 366 12.49 3.01 6.32
N TYR A 367 11.45 3.12 7.15
CA TYR A 367 11.04 4.36 7.85
C TYR A 367 10.95 4.23 9.38
N ARG A 368 11.73 3.33 9.98
CA ARG A 368 11.72 3.04 11.43
C ARG A 368 11.62 4.29 12.32
N GLY A 369 10.66 4.28 13.25
CA GLY A 369 10.51 5.30 14.30
C GLY A 369 9.74 6.55 13.91
N GLN A 370 9.04 6.54 12.76
CA GLN A 370 8.18 7.64 12.30
C GLN A 370 6.72 7.21 12.27
N TYR A 371 5.83 8.09 12.72
CA TYR A 371 4.38 7.91 12.63
C TYR A 371 3.89 8.28 11.23
N ALA A 372 4.00 7.33 10.31
CA ALA A 372 3.48 7.40 8.95
C ALA A 372 2.82 6.06 8.58
N CYS A 373 1.84 6.10 7.67
CA CYS A 373 1.20 4.89 7.16
C CYS A 373 0.96 5.02 5.65
N GLY A 374 1.37 4.00 4.90
CA GLY A 374 1.20 3.88 3.44
C GLY A 374 2.37 4.41 2.61
N PRO A 375 2.26 4.37 1.26
CA PRO A 375 1.10 3.95 0.45
C PRO A 375 0.86 2.42 0.42
N VAL A 376 -0.35 1.98 0.77
CA VAL A 376 -0.75 0.56 0.73
C VAL A 376 -1.74 0.32 -0.42
N PRO A 377 -1.54 -0.62 -1.36
CA PRO A 377 -2.53 -0.87 -2.39
C PRO A 377 -3.85 -1.37 -1.78
N VAL A 378 -4.97 -0.71 -2.07
CA VAL A 378 -6.30 -1.12 -1.57
C VAL A 378 -6.61 -2.56 -1.99
N LEU A 379 -6.19 -2.94 -3.21
CA LEU A 379 -6.35 -4.31 -3.70
C LEU A 379 -5.54 -5.33 -2.86
N ALA A 380 -4.35 -4.98 -2.38
CA ALA A 380 -3.55 -5.86 -1.54
C ALA A 380 -4.24 -6.13 -0.19
N VAL A 381 -4.86 -5.09 0.39
CA VAL A 381 -5.68 -5.22 1.60
C VAL A 381 -6.85 -6.18 1.35
N LYS A 382 -7.58 -6.03 0.24
CA LYS A 382 -8.69 -6.94 -0.09
C LYS A 382 -8.29 -8.41 -0.18
N LEU A 383 -7.11 -8.67 -0.75
CA LEU A 383 -6.63 -10.01 -1.05
C LEU A 383 -5.80 -10.66 0.07
N GLY A 384 -5.55 -9.94 1.17
CA GLY A 384 -4.65 -10.38 2.22
C GLY A 384 -3.20 -10.54 1.76
N ASP A 385 -2.79 -9.79 0.73
CA ASP A 385 -1.43 -9.77 0.17
C ASP A 385 -0.55 -8.78 0.96
N LEU A 386 -0.13 -9.17 2.16
CA LEU A 386 0.49 -8.24 3.13
C LEU A 386 2.03 -8.18 3.06
N ASP A 387 2.64 -8.87 2.09
CA ASP A 387 4.08 -8.81 1.82
C ASP A 387 4.48 -7.57 1.00
N VAL A 388 3.52 -6.86 0.41
CA VAL A 388 3.81 -5.62 -0.33
C VAL A 388 4.10 -4.47 0.66
N PRO A 389 5.09 -3.61 0.40
CA PRO A 389 5.19 -2.33 1.10
C PRO A 389 3.96 -1.46 0.79
N TYR A 390 3.51 -0.57 1.65
CA TYR A 390 3.95 -0.31 3.04
C TYR A 390 2.85 -0.76 4.00
N ASP A 391 3.12 -0.91 5.30
CA ASP A 391 2.12 -0.95 6.41
C ASP A 391 0.86 -1.84 6.21
N GLY A 392 0.89 -2.82 5.30
CA GLY A 392 -0.32 -3.52 4.85
C GLY A 392 -0.98 -4.32 5.97
N LYS A 393 -0.18 -4.83 6.92
CA LYS A 393 -0.68 -5.55 8.11
C LYS A 393 -1.53 -4.66 9.00
N PHE A 394 -1.10 -3.43 9.23
CA PHE A 394 -1.83 -2.45 10.02
C PHE A 394 -3.17 -2.12 9.34
N VAL A 395 -3.14 -1.69 8.08
CA VAL A 395 -4.35 -1.34 7.33
C VAL A 395 -5.31 -2.52 7.18
N PHE A 396 -4.81 -3.75 6.99
CA PHE A 396 -5.65 -4.95 6.96
C PHE A 396 -6.34 -5.20 8.30
N ALA A 397 -5.62 -5.07 9.41
CA ALA A 397 -6.20 -5.21 10.74
C ALA A 397 -7.35 -4.21 10.95
N GLU A 398 -7.17 -2.95 10.54
CA GLU A 398 -8.18 -1.89 10.70
C GLU A 398 -9.55 -2.24 10.10
N VAL A 399 -9.58 -3.05 9.04
CA VAL A 399 -10.80 -3.40 8.30
C VAL A 399 -11.25 -4.86 8.44
N ASN A 400 -10.42 -5.76 8.96
CA ASN A 400 -10.70 -7.21 9.00
C ASN A 400 -10.45 -7.90 10.36
N ALA A 401 -9.96 -7.22 11.41
CA ALA A 401 -9.60 -7.91 12.65
C ALA A 401 -10.79 -8.59 13.37
N ASP A 402 -10.56 -9.79 13.90
CA ASP A 402 -11.53 -10.53 14.72
C ASP A 402 -11.45 -10.05 16.20
N ILE A 403 -12.59 -9.87 16.87
CA ILE A 403 -12.63 -9.42 18.27
C ILE A 403 -12.84 -10.60 19.22
N TYR A 404 -11.93 -10.75 20.18
CA TYR A 404 -11.94 -11.79 21.21
C TYR A 404 -12.24 -11.18 22.57
N TYR A 405 -13.21 -11.74 23.28
CA TYR A 405 -13.62 -11.25 24.59
C TYR A 405 -13.09 -12.13 25.72
N PHE A 406 -12.47 -11.50 26.72
CA PHE A 406 -11.91 -12.18 27.88
C PHE A 406 -12.46 -11.61 29.18
N ARG A 407 -12.47 -12.46 30.20
CA ARG A 407 -12.73 -12.09 31.59
C ARG A 407 -11.50 -12.41 32.45
N LYS A 408 -11.13 -11.47 33.31
CA LYS A 408 -10.13 -11.71 34.36
C LYS A 408 -10.76 -12.37 35.58
N SER A 409 -10.25 -13.53 35.97
CA SER A 409 -10.68 -14.23 37.18
C SER A 409 -10.13 -13.55 38.45
N LYS A 410 -10.61 -13.98 39.64
CA LYS A 410 -10.04 -13.53 40.93
C LYS A 410 -8.62 -14.04 41.17
N THR A 411 -8.17 -15.06 40.43
CA THR A 411 -6.83 -15.66 40.47
C THR A 411 -5.87 -15.07 39.42
N ASN A 412 -6.26 -13.98 38.75
CA ASN A 412 -5.55 -13.36 37.62
C ASN A 412 -5.46 -14.22 36.35
N GLU A 413 -6.21 -15.31 36.25
CA GLU A 413 -6.30 -16.12 35.03
C GLU A 413 -7.24 -15.49 34.00
N ARG A 414 -6.89 -15.57 32.70
CA ARG A 414 -7.74 -15.14 31.59
C ARG A 414 -8.68 -16.29 31.20
N LYS A 415 -10.00 -16.07 31.33
CA LYS A 415 -11.02 -16.98 30.79
C LYS A 415 -11.66 -16.30 29.58
N MET A 416 -11.58 -16.94 28.41
CA MET A 416 -12.26 -16.44 27.21
C MET A 416 -13.77 -16.63 27.36
N PHE A 417 -14.56 -15.66 26.88
CA PHE A 417 -15.99 -15.87 26.67
C PHE A 417 -16.20 -16.76 25.44
N ASP A 418 -17.31 -17.50 25.39
CA ASP A 418 -17.64 -18.35 24.23
C ASP A 418 -18.21 -17.50 23.07
N ARG A 419 -17.41 -16.54 22.60
CA ARG A 419 -17.75 -15.63 21.50
C ARG A 419 -16.50 -15.01 20.89
N VAL A 420 -16.44 -15.07 19.56
CA VAL A 420 -15.59 -14.24 18.70
C VAL A 420 -16.52 -13.44 17.80
N ASP A 421 -16.24 -12.15 17.63
CA ASP A 421 -17.00 -11.29 16.72
C ASP A 421 -16.17 -11.04 15.45
N GLN A 422 -16.62 -11.63 14.35
CA GLN A 422 -15.92 -11.62 13.06
C GLN A 422 -16.51 -10.60 12.08
N HIS A 423 -17.63 -9.97 12.44
CA HIS A 423 -18.45 -9.14 11.53
C HIS A 423 -18.44 -7.67 11.89
N ARG A 424 -17.93 -7.33 13.08
CA ARG A 424 -18.00 -5.96 13.59
C ARG A 424 -17.03 -5.01 12.93
N VAL A 425 -15.79 -5.42 12.68
CA VAL A 425 -14.73 -4.54 12.21
C VAL A 425 -14.90 -4.22 10.72
N GLY A 426 -14.61 -2.97 10.32
CA GLY A 426 -14.51 -2.61 8.91
C GLY A 426 -15.85 -2.42 8.19
N GLN A 427 -16.80 -1.69 8.76
CA GLN A 427 -18.14 -1.53 8.19
C GLN A 427 -18.31 -0.23 7.38
N ASN A 428 -19.16 -0.28 6.35
CA ASN A 428 -19.58 0.88 5.55
C ASN A 428 -18.42 1.81 5.17
N ILE A 429 -17.32 1.27 4.65
CA ILE A 429 -16.15 2.06 4.27
C ILE A 429 -16.60 3.06 3.19
N SER A 430 -16.50 4.35 3.48
CA SER A 430 -17.25 5.39 2.79
C SER A 430 -16.36 6.49 2.25
N THR A 431 -16.69 6.99 1.07
CA THR A 431 -16.12 8.20 0.48
C THR A 431 -17.18 9.05 -0.20
N LYS A 432 -16.78 10.22 -0.70
CA LYS A 432 -17.66 11.11 -1.45
C LYS A 432 -17.75 10.64 -2.89
N ALA A 433 -18.99 10.41 -3.34
CA ALA A 433 -19.27 10.05 -4.71
C ALA A 433 -18.81 11.14 -5.70
N VAL A 434 -18.30 10.70 -6.84
CA VAL A 434 -17.85 11.56 -7.93
C VAL A 434 -18.99 12.47 -8.40
N GLY A 435 -18.75 13.78 -8.43
CA GLY A 435 -19.69 14.76 -8.98
C GLY A 435 -20.97 15.01 -8.16
N SER A 436 -21.17 14.35 -7.03
CA SER A 436 -22.35 14.52 -6.18
C SER A 436 -21.99 14.72 -4.69
N TYR A 437 -22.97 15.09 -3.87
CA TYR A 437 -22.83 15.21 -2.41
C TYR A 437 -23.44 13.99 -1.70
N GLN A 438 -23.31 12.81 -2.31
CA GLN A 438 -23.77 11.54 -1.77
C GLN A 438 -22.61 10.69 -1.27
N ARG A 439 -22.95 9.70 -0.43
CA ARG A 439 -22.02 8.66 0.02
C ARG A 439 -21.84 7.64 -1.09
N GLU A 440 -20.59 7.29 -1.34
CA GLU A 440 -20.20 6.09 -2.08
C GLU A 440 -19.68 5.08 -1.06
N ASP A 441 -20.24 3.88 -1.07
CA ASP A 441 -19.77 2.76 -0.27
C ASP A 441 -18.72 2.00 -1.06
N ILE A 442 -17.52 1.89 -0.49
CA ILE A 442 -16.36 1.25 -1.10
C ILE A 442 -15.88 0.06 -0.26
N THR A 443 -16.72 -0.49 0.63
CA THR A 443 -16.38 -1.65 1.48
C THR A 443 -15.88 -2.83 0.65
N ASP A 444 -16.55 -3.10 -0.48
CA ASP A 444 -16.17 -4.18 -1.40
C ASP A 444 -14.82 -3.97 -2.08
N SER A 445 -14.23 -2.76 -2.00
CA SER A 445 -12.86 -2.51 -2.48
C SER A 445 -11.81 -2.99 -1.49
N TYR A 446 -12.15 -3.07 -0.19
CA TYR A 446 -11.24 -3.40 0.91
C TYR A 446 -11.37 -4.83 1.43
N LYS A 447 -12.55 -5.45 1.28
CA LYS A 447 -12.77 -6.83 1.71
C LYS A 447 -13.83 -7.53 0.87
N PHE A 448 -13.83 -8.86 0.94
CA PHE A 448 -14.89 -9.68 0.35
C PHE A 448 -16.13 -9.68 1.26
N PRO A 449 -17.33 -9.99 0.72
CA PRO A 449 -18.55 -10.07 1.52
C PRO A 449 -18.37 -10.97 2.74
N GLU A 450 -18.94 -10.54 3.87
CA GLU A 450 -18.91 -11.35 5.09
C GLU A 450 -19.52 -12.73 4.86
N ASP A 451 -19.01 -13.73 5.58
CA ASP A 451 -19.37 -15.16 5.45
C ASP A 451 -19.06 -15.80 4.09
N SER A 452 -18.41 -15.09 3.15
CA SER A 452 -17.93 -15.68 1.90
C SER A 452 -16.65 -16.51 2.10
N ILE A 453 -16.43 -17.49 1.22
CA ILE A 453 -15.22 -18.33 1.24
C ILE A 453 -13.99 -17.45 1.02
N GLU A 454 -14.07 -16.51 0.08
CA GLU A 454 -13.00 -15.59 -0.29
C GLU A 454 -12.62 -14.64 0.86
N ASN A 455 -13.60 -14.17 1.64
CA ASN A 455 -13.33 -13.37 2.84
C ASN A 455 -12.48 -14.18 3.83
N ARG A 456 -12.89 -15.42 4.09
CA ARG A 456 -12.18 -16.27 5.06
C ARG A 456 -10.80 -16.70 4.55
N GLU A 457 -10.66 -17.00 3.26
CA GLU A 457 -9.38 -17.28 2.62
C GLU A 457 -8.43 -16.07 2.67
N SER A 458 -8.93 -14.86 2.39
CA SER A 458 -8.17 -13.62 2.49
C SER A 458 -7.67 -13.38 3.92
N PHE A 459 -8.53 -13.56 4.93
CA PHE A 459 -8.15 -13.45 6.34
C PHE A 459 -7.10 -14.50 6.74
N HIS A 460 -7.27 -15.76 6.33
CA HIS A 460 -6.30 -16.81 6.61
C HIS A 460 -4.95 -16.53 5.98
N LYS A 461 -4.94 -16.04 4.74
CA LYS A 461 -3.74 -15.62 4.03
C LYS A 461 -3.08 -14.42 4.71
N ALA A 462 -3.83 -13.39 5.10
CA ALA A 462 -3.29 -12.28 5.88
C ALA A 462 -2.63 -12.75 7.19
N ARG A 463 -3.28 -13.69 7.88
CA ARG A 463 -2.78 -14.26 9.13
C ARG A 463 -1.48 -15.04 8.97
N THR A 464 -1.21 -15.70 7.85
CA THR A 464 0.09 -16.36 7.64
C THR A 464 1.25 -15.37 7.69
N HIS A 465 1.03 -14.13 7.25
CA HIS A 465 2.04 -13.05 7.30
C HIS A 465 2.27 -12.47 8.72
N CYS A 466 1.49 -12.92 9.72
CA CYS A 466 1.52 -12.42 11.10
C CYS A 466 2.02 -13.47 12.11
N GLN A 467 2.40 -14.68 11.66
CA GLN A 467 2.72 -15.84 12.51
C GLN A 467 4.06 -15.75 13.25
N SER A 468 4.84 -14.69 13.04
CA SER A 468 6.03 -14.38 13.87
C SER A 468 5.67 -13.95 15.30
N SER A 469 4.40 -13.58 15.55
CA SER A 469 3.92 -13.02 16.82
C SER A 469 3.18 -14.04 17.69
N GLY A 470 3.76 -15.21 17.99
CA GLY A 470 3.34 -16.11 19.09
C GLY A 470 1.86 -16.52 19.19
N ALA A 471 1.07 -16.33 18.13
CA ALA A 471 -0.38 -16.44 18.16
C ALA A 471 -0.82 -17.89 18.02
N ASN A 472 -0.65 -18.68 19.08
CA ASN A 472 -1.28 -19.98 19.20
C ASN A 472 -2.79 -19.87 18.88
N GLU A 473 -3.37 -20.95 18.33
CA GLU A 473 -4.81 -21.09 18.24
C GLU A 473 -5.39 -21.01 19.65
N ILE A 474 -6.10 -19.90 19.93
CA ILE A 474 -7.03 -19.89 21.05
C ILE A 474 -8.29 -20.52 20.48
N ASP A 475 -8.40 -21.83 20.61
CA ASP A 475 -9.66 -22.52 20.34
C ASP A 475 -10.74 -21.89 21.21
N CYS A 476 -11.84 -21.46 20.60
CA CYS A 476 -13.06 -21.17 21.33
C CYS A 476 -13.38 -22.41 22.18
N PRO A 477 -13.47 -22.29 23.52
CA PRO A 477 -13.93 -23.40 24.31
C PRO A 477 -15.33 -23.71 23.81
N ALA A 478 -15.50 -24.83 23.11
CA ALA A 478 -16.80 -25.26 22.60
C ALA A 478 -17.73 -25.56 23.78
N THR A 479 -18.32 -24.52 24.37
CA THR A 479 -19.35 -24.68 25.37
C THR A 479 -20.67 -24.82 24.63
N ASN A 480 -21.13 -26.07 24.48
CA ASN A 480 -22.43 -26.42 23.89
C ASN A 480 -23.64 -25.94 24.73
N PHE A 481 -23.51 -24.86 25.51
CA PHE A 481 -24.56 -24.35 26.38
C PHE A 481 -25.52 -23.43 25.61
N ASN A 482 -26.54 -24.05 25.01
CA ASN A 482 -27.62 -23.35 24.31
C ASN A 482 -28.94 -23.31 25.12
N SER A 483 -28.88 -23.50 26.44
CA SER A 483 -30.11 -23.61 27.26
C SER A 483 -30.81 -22.27 27.49
N ILE A 484 -30.11 -21.13 27.42
CA ILE A 484 -30.70 -19.80 27.57
C ILE A 484 -30.21 -18.91 26.42
N LYS A 485 -31.14 -18.26 25.74
CA LYS A 485 -30.86 -17.20 24.76
C LYS A 485 -30.96 -15.83 25.41
N PHE A 486 -29.94 -15.01 25.17
CA PHE A 486 -29.86 -13.62 25.63
C PHE A 486 -30.06 -12.68 24.44
N ASN A 487 -30.82 -11.60 24.63
CA ASN A 487 -31.00 -10.54 23.65
C ASN A 487 -30.92 -9.17 24.34
N LEU A 488 -29.95 -8.34 23.96
CA LEU A 488 -29.80 -6.98 24.45
C LEU A 488 -30.34 -6.01 23.41
N ASP A 489 -31.35 -5.22 23.78
CA ASP A 489 -31.91 -4.16 22.93
C ASP A 489 -31.85 -2.82 23.65
N ALA A 490 -31.83 -1.74 22.87
CA ALA A 490 -31.86 -0.39 23.40
C ALA A 490 -32.62 0.57 22.48
N THR A 491 -33.03 1.69 23.04
CA THR A 491 -33.74 2.73 22.28
C THR A 491 -32.89 3.21 21.12
N LYS A 492 -33.42 3.11 19.90
CA LYS A 492 -32.73 3.52 18.66
C LYS A 492 -33.07 4.97 18.33
N ASN A 493 -32.18 5.64 17.59
CA ASN A 493 -32.36 7.01 17.10
C ASN A 493 -32.69 8.03 18.20
N VAL A 494 -31.95 8.01 19.30
CA VAL A 494 -32.19 8.88 20.44
C VAL A 494 -31.62 10.27 20.17
N GLU A 495 -32.46 11.30 20.13
CA GLU A 495 -32.00 12.69 20.06
C GLU A 495 -31.29 13.10 21.37
N ILE A 496 -30.24 13.91 21.24
CA ILE A 496 -29.55 14.47 22.41
C ILE A 496 -30.54 15.23 23.32
N GLY A 497 -30.53 14.93 24.62
CA GLY A 497 -31.51 15.47 25.56
C GLY A 497 -32.62 14.49 25.94
N GLN A 498 -32.86 13.43 25.16
CA GLN A 498 -33.90 12.44 25.41
C GLN A 498 -33.41 11.28 26.32
N PRO A 499 -34.32 10.58 27.04
CA PRO A 499 -33.96 9.39 27.81
C PRO A 499 -33.66 8.19 26.92
N ILE A 500 -32.88 7.23 27.44
CA ILE A 500 -32.50 5.98 26.77
C ILE A 500 -32.99 4.82 27.64
N SER A 501 -33.72 3.87 27.06
CA SER A 501 -34.09 2.61 27.71
C SER A 501 -33.30 1.45 27.13
N ILE A 502 -32.79 0.57 27.99
CA ILE A 502 -32.00 -0.62 27.67
C ILE A 502 -32.72 -1.83 28.27
N VAL A 503 -32.90 -2.88 27.47
CA VAL A 503 -33.68 -4.07 27.81
C VAL A 503 -32.88 -5.33 27.50
N LEU A 504 -32.57 -6.12 28.53
CA LEU A 504 -32.02 -7.46 28.39
C LEU A 504 -33.14 -8.49 28.52
N SER A 505 -33.43 -9.22 27.44
CA SER A 505 -34.36 -10.34 27.43
C SER A 505 -33.63 -11.67 27.51
N MET A 506 -34.11 -12.57 28.36
CA MET A 506 -33.59 -13.93 28.55
C MET A 506 -34.69 -14.94 28.29
N LYS A 507 -34.44 -15.91 27.41
CA LYS A 507 -35.37 -17.01 27.10
C LYS A 507 -34.71 -18.35 27.39
N ASN A 508 -35.27 -19.11 28.31
CA ASN A 508 -34.83 -20.47 28.60
C ASN A 508 -35.45 -21.44 27.59
N GLU A 509 -34.62 -22.17 26.85
CA GLU A 509 -35.05 -23.19 25.88
C GLU A 509 -34.99 -24.61 26.44
N SER A 510 -34.51 -24.79 27.67
CA SER A 510 -34.43 -26.07 28.36
C SER A 510 -35.65 -26.34 29.26
N ASP A 511 -35.74 -27.57 29.76
CA ASP A 511 -36.77 -28.01 30.71
C ASP A 511 -36.35 -27.83 32.19
N LYS A 512 -35.18 -27.23 32.44
CA LYS A 512 -34.65 -26.97 33.80
C LYS A 512 -34.75 -25.48 34.12
N THR A 513 -34.94 -25.14 35.39
CA THR A 513 -34.78 -23.76 35.85
C THR A 513 -33.30 -23.39 35.91
N HIS A 514 -32.96 -22.19 35.46
CA HIS A 514 -31.60 -21.65 35.53
C HIS A 514 -31.57 -20.34 36.31
N ASP A 515 -30.58 -20.20 37.20
CA ASP A 515 -30.35 -18.97 37.96
C ASP A 515 -29.24 -18.15 37.29
N VAL A 516 -29.59 -16.94 36.85
CA VAL A 516 -28.75 -16.07 36.03
C VAL A 516 -28.43 -14.78 36.79
N SER A 517 -27.14 -14.51 37.00
CA SER A 517 -26.68 -13.21 37.50
C SER A 517 -26.41 -12.30 36.32
N THR A 518 -27.06 -11.14 36.27
CA THR A 518 -26.97 -10.18 35.16
C THR A 518 -26.37 -8.86 35.64
N LYS A 519 -25.55 -8.22 34.81
CA LYS A 519 -25.02 -6.87 35.02
C LYS A 519 -25.10 -6.09 33.72
N LEU A 520 -25.77 -4.93 33.76
CA LEU A 520 -25.80 -3.96 32.66
C LEU A 520 -25.04 -2.71 33.09
N VAL A 521 -24.13 -2.23 32.24
CA VAL A 521 -23.29 -1.06 32.50
C VAL A 521 -23.40 -0.10 31.31
N PHE A 522 -23.77 1.14 31.57
CA PHE A 522 -23.85 2.22 30.59
C PHE A 522 -22.70 3.21 30.84
N ASN A 523 -21.82 3.36 29.85
CA ASN A 523 -20.61 4.16 29.97
C ASN A 523 -20.54 5.21 28.84
N ALA A 524 -19.94 6.36 29.14
CA ALA A 524 -19.57 7.36 28.13
C ALA A 524 -18.22 7.00 27.51
N TYR A 525 -18.11 7.11 26.19
CA TYR A 525 -16.93 6.71 25.42
C TYR A 525 -16.51 7.82 24.44
N GLN A 526 -15.20 7.92 24.20
CA GLN A 526 -14.66 8.66 23.06
C GLN A 526 -14.91 7.90 21.76
N TYR A 527 -14.83 8.59 20.61
CA TYR A 527 -14.99 7.92 19.32
C TYR A 527 -13.90 6.87 19.05
N THR A 528 -12.75 7.01 19.70
CA THR A 528 -11.61 6.09 19.63
C THR A 528 -11.83 4.79 20.41
N GLY A 529 -12.99 4.60 21.05
CA GLY A 529 -13.24 3.44 21.90
C GLY A 529 -12.67 3.55 23.31
N LYS A 530 -12.05 4.68 23.69
CA LYS A 530 -11.61 4.93 25.07
C LYS A 530 -12.77 5.28 25.99
N LYS A 531 -12.90 4.56 27.12
CA LYS A 531 -13.89 4.89 28.16
C LYS A 531 -13.55 6.22 28.82
N ILE A 532 -14.57 7.08 29.00
CA ILE A 532 -14.47 8.35 29.71
C ILE A 532 -14.97 8.18 31.14
N ASP A 533 -16.23 7.76 31.29
CA ASP A 533 -16.88 7.69 32.60
C ASP A 533 -17.96 6.60 32.66
N LEU A 534 -18.28 6.17 33.88
CA LEU A 534 -19.44 5.33 34.16
C LEU A 534 -20.66 6.23 34.36
N VAL A 535 -21.67 6.08 33.51
CA VAL A 535 -22.91 6.85 33.59
C VAL A 535 -23.89 6.18 34.56
N LYS A 536 -24.18 4.90 34.34
CA LYS A 536 -25.13 4.13 35.16
C LYS A 536 -24.87 2.64 35.07
N GLN A 537 -25.27 1.88 36.09
CA GLN A 537 -25.23 0.42 36.06
C GLN A 537 -26.36 -0.19 36.88
N THR A 538 -26.73 -1.43 36.56
CA THR A 538 -27.63 -2.25 37.37
C THR A 538 -27.13 -3.70 37.45
N LYS A 539 -27.50 -4.39 38.52
CA LYS A 539 -27.24 -5.82 38.72
C LYS A 539 -28.52 -6.49 39.18
N ALA A 540 -28.86 -7.63 38.59
CA ALA A 540 -30.03 -8.41 38.96
C ALA A 540 -29.73 -9.92 38.89
N ASP A 541 -30.11 -10.66 39.93
CA ASP A 541 -30.09 -12.12 39.94
C ASP A 541 -31.52 -12.61 39.67
N VAL A 542 -31.72 -13.35 38.57
CA VAL A 542 -33.05 -13.79 38.10
C VAL A 542 -33.09 -15.31 37.92
N SER A 543 -34.24 -15.91 38.26
CA SER A 543 -34.48 -17.33 38.01
C SER A 543 -35.38 -17.48 36.79
N VAL A 544 -34.86 -18.10 35.73
CA VAL A 544 -35.57 -18.30 34.47
C VAL A 544 -36.12 -19.73 34.46
N GLY A 545 -37.43 -19.85 34.70
CA GLY A 545 -38.12 -21.16 34.72
C GLY A 545 -38.07 -21.89 33.38
N PRO A 546 -38.42 -23.19 33.35
CA PRO A 546 -38.43 -24.02 32.14
C PRO A 546 -39.27 -23.39 31.04
N LYS A 547 -38.73 -23.29 29.82
CA LYS A 547 -39.37 -22.63 28.66
C LYS A 547 -39.82 -21.17 28.91
N GLY A 548 -39.43 -20.58 30.03
CA GLY A 548 -39.84 -19.26 30.47
C GLY A 548 -38.97 -18.14 29.91
N SER A 549 -39.34 -16.90 30.22
CA SER A 549 -38.55 -15.72 29.87
C SER A 549 -38.52 -14.72 31.01
N GLN A 550 -37.44 -13.94 31.09
CA GLN A 550 -37.24 -12.88 32.07
C GLN A 550 -36.63 -11.65 31.39
N ILE A 551 -36.85 -10.48 31.97
CA ILE A 551 -36.36 -9.20 31.46
C ILE A 551 -35.68 -8.41 32.57
N VAL A 552 -34.57 -7.76 32.25
CA VAL A 552 -33.87 -6.80 33.11
C VAL A 552 -33.72 -5.49 32.35
N ASN A 553 -34.16 -4.37 32.95
CA ASN A 553 -34.14 -3.05 32.33
C ASN A 553 -33.11 -2.12 32.99
N LEU A 554 -32.58 -1.19 32.22
CA LEU A 554 -31.76 -0.07 32.67
C LEU A 554 -32.19 1.20 31.93
N ASP A 555 -32.90 2.08 32.62
CA ASP A 555 -33.34 3.37 32.09
C ASP A 555 -32.35 4.49 32.45
N ILE A 556 -31.96 5.27 31.45
CA ILE A 556 -31.03 6.40 31.54
C ILE A 556 -31.82 7.68 31.24
N SER A 557 -31.85 8.60 32.21
CA SER A 557 -32.45 9.94 32.07
C SER A 557 -31.42 10.96 31.57
N TRP A 558 -31.87 12.14 31.14
CA TRP A 558 -30.99 13.27 30.82
C TRP A 558 -30.00 13.57 31.95
N ASP A 559 -30.50 13.61 33.20
CA ASP A 559 -29.68 13.95 34.36
C ASP A 559 -28.60 12.91 34.65
N ASP A 560 -28.78 11.66 34.21
CA ASP A 560 -27.76 10.62 34.37
C ASP A 560 -26.55 10.89 33.45
N TYR A 561 -26.75 11.37 32.21
CA TYR A 561 -25.66 11.46 31.22
C TYR A 561 -25.18 12.86 30.86
N LYS A 562 -25.89 13.93 31.26
CA LYS A 562 -25.59 15.31 30.85
C LYS A 562 -24.15 15.75 31.13
N ASP A 563 -23.58 15.33 32.26
CA ASP A 563 -22.25 15.74 32.70
C ASP A 563 -21.14 14.94 31.98
N CYS A 564 -21.50 13.86 31.28
CA CYS A 564 -20.60 13.03 30.50
C CYS A 564 -20.67 13.32 28.98
N LEU A 565 -21.43 14.34 28.56
CA LEU A 565 -21.57 14.71 27.16
C LEU A 565 -20.31 15.38 26.63
N ILE A 566 -19.55 14.64 25.83
CA ILE A 566 -18.50 15.19 24.98
C ILE A 566 -19.00 15.42 23.54
N SER A 567 -18.18 16.05 22.70
CA SER A 567 -18.55 16.44 21.32
C SER A 567 -18.99 15.28 20.41
N THR A 568 -18.69 14.03 20.75
CA THR A 568 -19.08 12.86 19.98
C THR A 568 -20.42 12.25 20.42
N CYS A 569 -20.86 12.52 21.66
CA CYS A 569 -22.09 11.98 22.25
C CYS A 569 -22.25 10.46 22.11
N MET A 570 -21.18 9.71 22.38
CA MET A 570 -21.14 8.26 22.21
C MET A 570 -21.08 7.53 23.55
N PHE A 571 -21.82 6.44 23.61
CA PHE A 571 -22.01 5.61 24.79
C PHE A 571 -21.90 4.13 24.41
N LYS A 572 -21.49 3.31 25.37
CA LYS A 572 -21.41 1.86 25.21
C LYS A 572 -22.14 1.17 26.36
N ILE A 573 -23.02 0.24 25.99
CA ILE A 573 -23.67 -0.68 26.92
C ILE A 573 -22.81 -1.93 26.99
N ILE A 574 -22.51 -2.40 28.20
CA ILE A 574 -21.89 -3.70 28.45
C ILE A 574 -22.89 -4.56 29.20
N CYS A 575 -23.12 -5.77 28.70
CA CYS A 575 -23.97 -6.78 29.31
C CYS A 575 -23.13 -8.02 29.66
N LEU A 576 -23.16 -8.38 30.93
CA LEU A 576 -22.51 -9.56 31.49
C LEU A 576 -23.56 -10.43 32.16
N CYS A 577 -23.64 -11.71 31.77
CA CYS A 577 -24.51 -12.67 32.40
C CYS A 577 -23.71 -13.92 32.82
N SER A 578 -23.97 -14.44 34.02
CA SER A 578 -23.39 -15.70 34.51
C SER A 578 -24.51 -16.67 34.87
N VAL A 579 -24.52 -17.84 34.24
CA VAL A 579 -25.49 -18.90 34.55
C VAL A 579 -24.90 -19.81 35.63
N SER A 580 -25.51 -19.78 36.80
CA SER A 580 -25.04 -20.51 37.97
C SER A 580 -25.04 -22.02 37.73
N LYS A 581 -24.06 -22.73 38.29
CA LYS A 581 -23.87 -24.20 38.21
C LYS A 581 -23.47 -24.77 36.84
N GLU A 582 -23.69 -24.04 35.75
CA GLU A 582 -23.34 -24.45 34.38
C GLU A 582 -21.96 -23.93 33.91
N ASN A 583 -21.31 -23.09 34.73
CA ASN A 583 -20.01 -22.43 34.44
C ASN A 583 -19.98 -21.65 33.10
N PHE A 584 -21.16 -21.20 32.65
CA PHE A 584 -21.37 -20.45 31.42
C PHE A 584 -21.50 -18.95 31.71
N ASP A 585 -20.73 -18.15 30.98
CA ASP A 585 -20.77 -16.70 31.02
C ASP A 585 -21.10 -16.16 29.62
N TYR A 586 -22.07 -15.26 29.52
CA TYR A 586 -22.46 -14.56 28.30
C TYR A 586 -22.01 -13.09 28.36
N PHE A 587 -21.46 -12.61 27.25
CA PHE A 587 -21.04 -11.22 27.07
C PHE A 587 -21.61 -10.65 25.77
N THR A 588 -22.12 -9.42 25.86
CA THR A 588 -22.37 -8.60 24.67
C THR A 588 -22.23 -7.13 24.99
N ASP A 589 -21.87 -6.32 23.99
CA ASP A 589 -21.88 -4.87 24.08
C ASP A 589 -22.67 -4.24 22.92
N LEU A 590 -23.09 -2.99 23.12
CA LEU A 590 -23.83 -2.22 22.11
C LEU A 590 -23.41 -0.76 22.15
N ASN A 591 -23.08 -0.20 21.00
CA ASN A 591 -22.76 1.22 20.83
C ASN A 591 -24.06 2.03 20.65
N ILE A 592 -24.16 3.18 21.33
CA ILE A 592 -25.23 4.17 21.16
C ILE A 592 -24.60 5.53 20.86
N GLN A 593 -25.12 6.22 19.85
CA GLN A 593 -24.81 7.62 19.57
C GLN A 593 -26.08 8.45 19.61
N LEU A 594 -26.02 9.59 20.30
CA LEU A 594 -27.13 10.53 20.31
C LEU A 594 -27.18 11.36 19.02
N ILE A 595 -28.37 11.53 18.46
CA ILE A 595 -28.61 12.36 17.27
C ILE A 595 -28.53 13.83 17.66
N LYS A 596 -27.68 14.57 16.95
CA LYS A 596 -27.61 16.02 17.01
C LYS A 596 -28.47 16.68 15.94
N PRO A 597 -29.04 17.87 16.19
CA PRO A 597 -29.76 18.60 15.16
C PRO A 597 -28.83 19.05 14.03
N THR A 598 -29.32 19.02 12.80
CA THR A 598 -28.63 19.57 11.62
C THR A 598 -29.01 21.02 11.39
N ILE A 599 -28.05 21.86 10.99
CA ILE A 599 -28.34 23.25 10.60
C ILE A 599 -28.99 23.25 9.22
N LYS A 600 -30.24 23.72 9.15
CA LYS A 600 -30.93 23.99 7.89
C LYS A 600 -30.42 25.30 7.31
N ILE A 601 -30.08 25.32 6.03
CA ILE A 601 -29.62 26.51 5.30
C ILE A 601 -30.61 26.80 4.17
N ASP A 602 -31.22 27.97 4.20
CA ASP A 602 -32.13 28.47 3.17
C ASP A 602 -31.41 29.55 2.35
N ALA A 603 -31.06 29.24 1.10
CA ALA A 603 -30.42 30.14 0.15
C ALA A 603 -30.67 29.68 -1.29
N LYS A 604 -30.45 30.57 -2.26
CA LYS A 604 -30.50 30.20 -3.69
C LYS A 604 -29.26 29.39 -4.07
N GLU A 605 -29.47 28.17 -4.59
CA GLU A 605 -28.39 27.28 -5.00
C GLU A 605 -27.68 27.70 -6.30
N LEU A 606 -28.33 28.48 -7.17
CA LEU A 606 -27.76 28.97 -8.43
C LEU A 606 -27.63 30.50 -8.40
N VAL A 607 -26.39 31.01 -8.49
CA VAL A 607 -26.10 32.45 -8.36
C VAL A 607 -25.15 32.90 -9.48
N ALA A 608 -25.28 34.15 -9.94
CA ALA A 608 -24.33 34.73 -10.89
C ALA A 608 -23.05 35.21 -10.19
N VAL A 609 -21.94 35.27 -10.93
CA VAL A 609 -20.75 36.04 -10.50
C VAL A 609 -21.16 37.49 -10.22
N ASN A 610 -20.69 38.04 -9.10
CA ASN A 610 -21.09 39.34 -8.54
C ASN A 610 -22.57 39.44 -8.09
N GLY A 611 -23.34 38.35 -8.17
CA GLY A 611 -24.66 38.26 -7.54
C GLY A 611 -24.56 38.15 -6.02
N LYS A 612 -25.63 38.49 -5.31
CA LYS A 612 -25.71 38.39 -3.85
C LYS A 612 -26.16 36.97 -3.47
N ILE A 613 -25.42 36.32 -2.57
CA ILE A 613 -25.88 35.15 -1.82
C ILE A 613 -26.49 35.68 -0.53
N GLU A 614 -27.78 35.42 -0.31
CA GLU A 614 -28.48 35.69 0.94
C GLU A 614 -28.92 34.36 1.52
N ALA A 615 -28.49 34.08 2.76
CA ALA A 615 -28.71 32.79 3.38
C ALA A 615 -29.17 32.95 4.83
N THR A 616 -30.18 32.18 5.20
CA THR A 616 -30.67 32.02 6.57
C THR A 616 -30.29 30.64 7.05
N MET A 617 -29.65 30.52 8.21
CA MET A 617 -29.36 29.22 8.81
C MET A 617 -30.02 29.07 10.17
N SER A 618 -30.51 27.86 10.47
CA SER A 618 -31.27 27.62 11.70
C SER A 618 -31.38 26.16 12.12
N PHE A 619 -31.58 25.95 13.43
CA PHE A 619 -31.94 24.67 14.03
C PHE A 619 -32.71 24.93 15.35
N THR A 620 -33.21 23.89 16.02
CA THR A 620 -33.93 24.01 17.30
C THR A 620 -33.03 23.52 18.44
N ASN A 621 -33.00 24.22 19.58
CA ASN A 621 -32.29 23.76 20.77
C ASN A 621 -32.87 22.40 21.25
N PRO A 622 -32.11 21.29 21.14
CA PRO A 622 -32.59 19.96 21.47
C PRO A 622 -32.50 19.67 22.97
N LEU A 623 -31.71 20.45 23.72
CA LEU A 623 -31.42 20.17 25.12
C LEU A 623 -32.57 20.61 26.02
N PRO A 624 -32.82 19.92 27.15
CA PRO A 624 -33.76 20.36 28.17
C PRO A 624 -33.21 21.53 29.02
N ILE A 625 -32.07 22.10 28.62
CA ILE A 625 -31.43 23.26 29.25
C ILE A 625 -31.18 24.37 28.23
N LYS A 626 -30.94 25.58 28.73
CA LYS A 626 -30.63 26.76 27.91
C LYS A 626 -29.23 26.66 27.28
N LEU A 627 -29.06 27.19 26.07
CA LEU A 627 -27.74 27.37 25.44
C LEU A 627 -27.23 28.79 25.70
N THR A 628 -25.96 28.89 26.07
CA THR A 628 -25.28 30.16 26.33
C THR A 628 -24.04 30.32 25.44
N ASN A 629 -23.63 31.57 25.21
CA ASN A 629 -22.46 31.92 24.39
C ASN A 629 -22.49 31.34 22.96
N GLY A 630 -23.68 31.22 22.36
CA GLY A 630 -23.86 30.65 21.03
C GLY A 630 -23.12 31.43 19.95
N GLN A 631 -22.45 30.73 19.03
CA GLN A 631 -21.72 31.32 17.92
C GLN A 631 -21.86 30.47 16.65
N PHE A 632 -22.11 31.14 15.53
CA PHE A 632 -22.03 30.57 14.20
C PHE A 632 -20.69 30.87 13.53
N ARG A 633 -20.19 29.88 12.80
CA ARG A 633 -19.02 29.99 11.91
C ARG A 633 -19.45 29.60 10.51
N ILE A 634 -19.21 30.49 9.56
CA ILE A 634 -19.75 30.39 8.20
C ILE A 634 -18.60 30.52 7.21
N LEU A 635 -18.51 29.55 6.30
CA LEU A 635 -17.70 29.61 5.10
C LEU A 635 -18.64 29.58 3.90
N ALA A 636 -18.44 30.47 2.93
CA ALA A 636 -19.31 30.58 1.77
C ALA A 636 -18.57 31.20 0.57
N PRO A 637 -19.03 30.97 -0.67
CA PRO A 637 -18.46 31.62 -1.85
C PRO A 637 -18.47 33.14 -1.72
N GLY A 638 -17.32 33.77 -2.03
CA GLY A 638 -17.14 35.21 -1.89
C GLY A 638 -16.72 35.69 -0.49
N LEU A 639 -16.51 34.80 0.48
CA LEU A 639 -15.86 35.13 1.76
C LEU A 639 -14.36 34.75 1.70
N GLU A 640 -13.49 35.68 2.04
CA GLU A 640 -12.04 35.42 2.12
C GLU A 640 -11.63 34.67 3.40
N LYS A 641 -12.41 34.84 4.48
CA LYS A 641 -12.20 34.23 5.79
C LYS A 641 -13.53 33.76 6.36
N ASN A 642 -13.45 32.82 7.30
CA ASN A 642 -14.59 32.33 8.07
C ASN A 642 -15.30 33.50 8.78
N LEU A 643 -16.57 33.73 8.45
CA LEU A 643 -17.41 34.71 9.12
C LEU A 643 -17.86 34.14 10.46
N LYS A 644 -17.70 34.92 11.54
CA LYS A 644 -18.12 34.54 12.89
C LYS A 644 -19.26 35.45 13.33
N ILE A 645 -20.39 34.86 13.71
CA ILE A 645 -21.56 35.59 14.21
C ILE A 645 -21.87 35.09 15.61
N LYS A 646 -21.72 35.95 16.62
CA LYS A 646 -22.12 35.62 18.00
C LYS A 646 -23.61 35.88 18.17
N LEU A 647 -24.27 35.05 18.97
CA LEU A 647 -25.63 35.28 19.43
C LEU A 647 -25.58 36.08 20.73
N ASP A 648 -26.33 37.17 20.79
CA ASP A 648 -26.37 38.03 21.96
C ASP A 648 -27.30 37.49 23.06
N ASN A 649 -28.22 36.61 22.70
CA ASN A 649 -29.25 36.08 23.60
C ASN A 649 -28.97 34.63 24.02
N ILE A 650 -29.38 34.31 25.24
CA ILE A 650 -29.55 32.94 25.72
C ILE A 650 -30.66 32.27 24.89
N VAL A 651 -30.47 31.02 24.51
CA VAL A 651 -31.46 30.24 23.77
C VAL A 651 -32.16 29.28 24.73
N GLU A 652 -33.47 29.44 24.90
CA GLU A 652 -34.28 28.58 25.78
C GLU A 652 -34.44 27.13 25.22
N PRO A 653 -34.76 26.13 26.07
CA PRO A 653 -35.12 24.78 25.62
C PRO A 653 -36.21 24.81 24.54
N GLY A 654 -36.01 24.07 23.44
CA GLY A 654 -36.96 24.01 22.31
C GLY A 654 -37.08 25.29 21.47
N ALA A 655 -36.34 26.36 21.79
CA ALA A 655 -36.36 27.58 20.99
C ALA A 655 -35.54 27.44 19.69
N ARG A 656 -35.90 28.23 18.67
CA ARG A 656 -35.20 28.27 17.39
C ARG A 656 -33.92 29.11 17.49
N VAL A 657 -32.80 28.53 17.08
CA VAL A 657 -31.53 29.22 16.85
C VAL A 657 -31.45 29.62 15.38
N SER A 658 -31.10 30.87 15.07
CA SER A 658 -30.95 31.31 13.69
C SER A 658 -30.02 32.51 13.55
N CYS A 659 -29.33 32.63 12.42
CA CYS A 659 -28.80 33.91 11.96
C CYS A 659 -28.87 34.03 10.42
N ASN A 660 -28.52 35.22 9.91
CA ASN A 660 -28.50 35.52 8.49
C ASN A 660 -27.11 36.00 8.10
N PHE A 661 -26.69 35.70 6.87
CA PHE A 661 -25.49 36.30 6.30
C PHE A 661 -25.66 36.62 4.82
N THR A 662 -24.70 37.40 4.31
CA THR A 662 -24.60 37.75 2.89
C THR A 662 -23.17 37.59 2.40
N SER A 663 -23.00 37.09 1.18
CA SER A 663 -21.71 37.12 0.48
C SER A 663 -21.88 37.42 -1.01
N ILE A 664 -20.77 37.78 -1.69
CA ILE A 664 -20.78 38.10 -3.13
C ILE A 664 -19.64 37.32 -3.81
N PRO A 665 -19.92 36.19 -4.48
CA PRO A 665 -18.89 35.43 -5.18
C PRO A 665 -18.31 36.21 -6.35
N LYS A 666 -16.99 36.14 -6.50
CA LYS A 666 -16.22 36.87 -7.53
C LYS A 666 -15.83 36.02 -8.73
N ARG A 667 -16.06 34.70 -8.66
CA ARG A 667 -15.55 33.74 -9.64
C ARG A 667 -16.62 32.71 -9.96
N LYS A 668 -16.55 32.16 -11.18
CA LYS A 668 -17.36 31.00 -11.57
C LYS A 668 -16.78 29.78 -10.87
N GLU A 669 -17.59 29.12 -10.05
CA GLU A 669 -17.18 27.96 -9.27
C GLU A 669 -18.41 27.11 -8.90
N ASN A 670 -18.21 25.81 -8.71
CA ASN A 670 -19.14 24.99 -7.93
C ASN A 670 -18.55 24.99 -6.52
N SER A 671 -19.36 25.36 -5.53
CA SER A 671 -18.87 25.46 -4.17
C SER A 671 -19.97 25.15 -3.14
N THR A 672 -19.72 25.39 -1.84
CA THR A 672 -20.60 25.01 -0.74
C THR A 672 -20.63 26.11 0.33
N ILE A 673 -21.80 26.36 0.91
CA ILE A 673 -21.92 27.07 2.18
C ILE A 673 -21.75 26.04 3.29
N ILE A 674 -20.80 26.26 4.19
CA ILE A 674 -20.55 25.42 5.37
C ILE A 674 -20.86 26.25 6.62
N VAL A 675 -21.71 25.74 7.49
CA VAL A 675 -22.09 26.40 8.74
C VAL A 675 -21.82 25.46 9.90
N LYS A 676 -21.19 25.99 10.95
CA LYS A 676 -21.04 25.33 12.24
C LYS A 676 -21.60 26.19 13.36
N PHE A 677 -22.13 25.56 14.39
CA PHE A 677 -22.58 26.20 15.62
C PHE A 677 -21.90 25.58 16.84
N GLU A 678 -21.51 26.45 17.77
CA GLU A 678 -20.93 26.10 19.07
C GLU A 678 -21.55 26.97 20.16
N SER A 679 -21.67 26.41 21.36
CA SER A 679 -22.17 27.05 22.58
C SER A 679 -21.49 26.41 23.79
N THR A 680 -21.73 26.92 25.00
CA THR A 680 -21.14 26.30 26.19
C THR A 680 -21.63 24.87 26.41
N GLU A 681 -22.90 24.60 26.14
CA GLU A 681 -23.57 23.33 26.43
C GLU A 681 -23.70 22.40 25.21
N LEU A 682 -23.68 22.95 23.99
CA LEU A 682 -23.90 22.19 22.75
C LEU A 682 -22.87 22.55 21.68
N ASN A 683 -22.14 21.53 21.21
CA ASN A 683 -21.06 21.63 20.23
C ASN A 683 -21.21 20.63 19.08
N GLY A 684 -20.52 20.92 17.97
CA GLY A 684 -20.45 20.02 16.81
C GLY A 684 -21.74 19.96 16.00
N ILE A 685 -22.51 21.05 16.00
CA ILE A 685 -23.72 21.21 15.18
C ILE A 685 -23.32 21.80 13.84
N GLU A 686 -23.67 21.13 12.74
CA GLU A 686 -23.16 21.45 11.41
C GLU A 686 -24.27 21.39 10.36
N GLY A 687 -24.03 22.05 9.22
CA GLY A 687 -24.88 21.95 8.04
C GLY A 687 -24.17 22.53 6.82
N PHE A 688 -24.60 22.11 5.64
CA PHE A 688 -24.06 22.61 4.38
C PHE A 688 -25.11 22.72 3.28
N LEU A 689 -24.81 23.56 2.28
CA LEU A 689 -25.63 23.73 1.09
C LEU A 689 -24.73 23.94 -0.13
N PRO A 690 -24.76 23.06 -1.14
CA PRO A 690 -24.06 23.28 -2.41
C PRO A 690 -24.58 24.53 -3.15
N ILE A 691 -23.67 25.33 -3.68
CA ILE A 691 -23.95 26.55 -4.46
C ILE A 691 -23.18 26.50 -5.79
N LYS A 692 -23.89 26.68 -6.89
CA LYS A 692 -23.33 26.82 -8.23
C LYS A 692 -23.26 28.29 -8.64
N VAL A 693 -22.05 28.79 -8.85
CA VAL A 693 -21.80 30.16 -9.32
C VAL A 693 -21.52 30.15 -10.83
N VAL A 694 -22.40 30.77 -11.62
CA VAL A 694 -22.31 30.84 -13.08
C VAL A 694 -21.96 32.25 -13.56
N LYS A 695 -21.31 32.38 -14.73
CA LYS A 695 -20.97 33.71 -15.29
C LYS A 695 -22.21 34.56 -15.56
N LYS A 696 -23.28 33.93 -16.05
CA LYS A 696 -24.58 34.53 -16.29
C LYS A 696 -25.63 33.47 -15.96
N LEU A 697 -26.70 33.88 -15.29
CA LEU A 697 -27.83 32.99 -15.03
C LEU A 697 -28.42 32.54 -16.38
N PRO A 698 -28.91 31.29 -16.48
CA PRO A 698 -29.68 30.86 -17.63
C PRO A 698 -30.84 31.84 -17.85
N SER A 699 -31.05 32.29 -19.10
CA SER A 699 -32.28 33.00 -19.44
C SER A 699 -33.43 32.04 -19.19
N LEU A 700 -34.41 32.44 -18.37
CA LEU A 700 -35.67 31.73 -18.27
C LEU A 700 -36.22 31.52 -19.70
N PRO A 701 -36.70 30.32 -20.07
CA PRO A 701 -37.41 30.17 -21.33
C PRO A 701 -38.56 31.19 -21.34
N PRO A 702 -38.84 31.85 -22.48
CA PRO A 702 -39.93 32.80 -22.55
C PRO A 702 -41.20 32.11 -22.08
N THR A 703 -41.83 32.67 -21.06
CA THR A 703 -43.12 32.21 -20.56
C THR A 703 -44.07 32.13 -21.75
N ILE A 704 -44.45 30.92 -22.15
CA ILE A 704 -45.57 30.74 -23.06
C ILE A 704 -46.77 31.24 -22.28
N ILE A 705 -47.16 32.49 -22.55
CA ILE A 705 -48.46 33.02 -22.16
C ILE A 705 -49.46 32.14 -22.92
N ALA A 706 -50.12 31.24 -22.20
CA ALA A 706 -51.23 30.47 -22.76
C ALA A 706 -52.25 31.43 -23.38
N PRO A 707 -52.71 31.21 -24.63
CA PRO A 707 -53.78 32.01 -25.18
C PRO A 707 -55.06 31.78 -24.38
N LYS A 708 -55.83 32.85 -24.16
CA LYS A 708 -57.20 32.75 -23.66
C LYS A 708 -58.04 31.87 -24.63
N PRO A 709 -58.98 31.08 -24.12
CA PRO A 709 -59.96 30.41 -24.97
C PRO A 709 -60.91 31.48 -25.52
N ASP A 710 -61.11 31.53 -26.82
CA ASP A 710 -62.42 31.74 -27.47
C ASP A 710 -62.28 31.72 -29.01
N ASP A 711 -63.25 31.03 -29.62
CA ASP A 711 -63.77 31.08 -30.98
C ASP A 711 -62.99 30.56 -32.23
N VAL A 712 -63.40 29.34 -32.61
CA VAL A 712 -63.91 28.90 -33.94
C VAL A 712 -63.34 29.55 -35.22
N GLY A 713 -62.78 28.72 -36.12
CA GLY A 713 -62.64 29.10 -37.54
C GLY A 713 -61.90 28.09 -38.42
N ALA A 714 -62.56 27.62 -39.48
CA ALA A 714 -62.19 26.46 -40.33
C ALA A 714 -61.05 26.65 -41.35
N SER A 715 -60.64 25.50 -41.92
CA SER A 715 -60.05 25.26 -43.28
C SER A 715 -58.59 25.70 -43.49
N ASP A 716 -57.68 25.00 -44.17
CA ASP A 716 -57.75 23.94 -45.19
C ASP A 716 -56.44 23.10 -45.26
N LYS A 717 -56.55 21.92 -45.88
CA LYS A 717 -55.56 20.88 -46.29
C LYS A 717 -54.26 21.41 -46.96
N PRO A 718 -53.13 20.66 -47.05
CA PRO A 718 -52.99 19.25 -47.53
C PRO A 718 -51.98 18.33 -46.76
N THR A 719 -52.21 17.02 -46.56
CA THR A 719 -51.85 15.85 -47.43
C THR A 719 -50.49 15.96 -48.14
N ALA A 720 -49.54 15.00 -48.13
CA ALA A 720 -49.45 13.61 -47.68
C ALA A 720 -47.92 13.24 -47.66
N VAL A 721 -47.40 12.49 -46.67
CA VAL A 721 -47.13 11.01 -46.70
C VAL A 721 -45.84 10.68 -47.48
N ASP A 722 -44.93 9.81 -47.09
CA ASP A 722 -44.61 8.99 -45.90
C ASP A 722 -43.20 8.41 -46.20
N LEU A 723 -42.49 7.94 -45.16
CA LEU A 723 -42.11 6.52 -44.97
C LEU A 723 -40.85 6.39 -44.11
N LYS A 724 -41.09 5.83 -42.92
CA LYS A 724 -40.18 5.15 -41.98
C LYS A 724 -39.68 3.80 -42.58
N PRO A 725 -39.12 2.82 -41.82
CA PRO A 725 -38.48 2.77 -40.48
C PRO A 725 -37.09 2.06 -40.52
N VAL A 726 -36.31 1.88 -39.44
CA VAL A 726 -36.36 0.73 -38.49
C VAL A 726 -35.53 0.98 -37.21
N ASP A 727 -36.05 0.43 -36.11
CA ASP A 727 -35.70 0.37 -34.67
C ASP A 727 -34.29 -0.11 -34.27
N VAL A 728 -33.86 0.28 -33.05
CA VAL A 728 -33.40 -0.68 -32.01
C VAL A 728 -33.65 -0.17 -30.55
N GLY A 729 -34.57 -0.85 -29.85
CA GLY A 729 -34.52 -1.40 -28.47
C GLY A 729 -33.90 -0.69 -27.26
N ALA A 730 -34.73 -0.54 -26.21
CA ALA A 730 -34.41 -0.17 -24.83
C ALA A 730 -34.36 -1.39 -23.88
N SER A 731 -33.75 -1.25 -22.70
CA SER A 731 -33.93 -2.15 -21.55
C SER A 731 -33.87 -1.39 -20.22
N ASP A 732 -34.83 -1.75 -19.35
CA ASP A 732 -35.27 -1.08 -18.13
C ASP A 732 -34.48 -1.43 -16.84
N GLU A 733 -34.60 -0.52 -15.86
CA GLU A 733 -34.30 -0.67 -14.43
C GLU A 733 -35.37 -1.50 -13.68
N PRO A 734 -35.06 -2.11 -12.52
CA PRO A 734 -36.09 -2.53 -11.56
C PRO A 734 -36.07 -1.70 -10.27
N SER A 735 -37.24 -1.15 -9.93
CA SER A 735 -37.59 -0.53 -8.64
C SER A 735 -38.21 -1.56 -7.68
N VAL A 736 -37.74 -1.60 -6.44
CA VAL A 736 -38.28 -2.40 -5.32
C VAL A 736 -39.30 -1.58 -4.52
N VAL A 737 -40.48 -2.14 -4.26
CA VAL A 737 -41.53 -1.57 -3.38
C VAL A 737 -41.89 -2.57 -2.29
N TYR A 738 -42.03 -2.04 -1.07
CA TYR A 738 -42.42 -2.69 0.18
C TYR A 738 -43.79 -3.39 0.16
N SER A 739 -43.91 -4.50 0.90
CA SER A 739 -45.20 -5.09 1.30
C SER A 739 -45.23 -5.39 2.81
N LYS A 740 -46.40 -5.16 3.42
CA LYS A 740 -46.81 -5.66 4.74
C LYS A 740 -48.05 -6.57 4.58
N PRO A 741 -48.35 -7.45 5.54
CA PRO A 741 -49.14 -8.67 5.34
C PRO A 741 -50.60 -8.58 5.84
N ASP A 742 -51.47 -9.46 5.35
CA ASP A 742 -52.46 -10.19 6.18
C ASP A 742 -53.20 -11.31 5.40
N ASP A 743 -53.28 -12.47 6.08
CA ASP A 743 -54.30 -13.54 6.15
C ASP A 743 -55.15 -14.03 4.95
N SER A 744 -55.06 -15.35 4.65
CA SER A 744 -56.12 -16.37 4.96
C SER A 744 -56.10 -17.64 4.06
N VAL A 745 -55.78 -18.78 4.68
CA VAL A 745 -56.47 -20.10 4.74
C VAL A 745 -57.16 -20.76 3.50
N SER A 746 -56.81 -22.06 3.31
CA SER A 746 -57.59 -23.25 2.81
C SER A 746 -57.69 -23.54 1.29
N VAL A 747 -57.85 -24.77 0.74
CA VAL A 747 -57.80 -26.22 1.11
C VAL A 747 -57.99 -27.01 -0.22
N VAL A 748 -57.18 -28.07 -0.47
CA VAL A 748 -57.48 -29.43 -1.05
C VAL A 748 -58.17 -29.59 -2.45
N THR A 749 -57.56 -30.36 -3.40
CA THR A 749 -58.00 -31.71 -3.93
C THR A 749 -57.42 -32.12 -5.32
N GLU A 750 -56.70 -33.25 -5.32
CA GLU A 750 -56.70 -34.46 -6.19
C GLU A 750 -57.19 -34.53 -7.67
N ALA A 751 -56.31 -35.12 -8.54
CA ALA A 751 -56.44 -36.37 -9.34
C ALA A 751 -57.46 -36.43 -10.53
N THR A 752 -57.32 -37.15 -11.67
CA THR A 752 -56.28 -37.96 -12.40
C THR A 752 -56.84 -38.29 -13.82
N VAL A 753 -56.03 -38.98 -14.66
CA VAL A 753 -56.39 -39.94 -15.76
C VAL A 753 -56.19 -39.51 -17.25
N HIS A 754 -55.02 -39.88 -17.82
CA HIS A 754 -54.71 -40.87 -18.91
C HIS A 754 -55.61 -41.05 -20.16
N PRO A 755 -55.11 -41.57 -21.34
CA PRO A 755 -54.23 -42.76 -21.50
C PRO A 755 -53.14 -42.80 -22.63
N ILE A 756 -52.36 -43.90 -22.59
CA ILE A 756 -51.18 -44.42 -23.35
C ILE A 756 -51.62 -45.19 -24.65
N PRO A 757 -50.79 -45.84 -25.53
CA PRO A 757 -49.65 -46.82 -25.35
C PRO A 757 -48.42 -46.61 -26.32
N GLY A 758 -47.26 -47.28 -26.30
CA GLY A 758 -46.64 -48.38 -25.53
C GLY A 758 -45.36 -48.96 -26.22
N GLU A 759 -44.42 -49.45 -25.37
CA GLU A 759 -43.44 -50.59 -25.50
C GLU A 759 -42.29 -50.60 -26.55
N THR A 760 -41.05 -51.08 -26.33
CA THR A 760 -40.46 -52.29 -25.65
C THR A 760 -38.92 -52.06 -25.37
N ALA A 761 -38.34 -52.35 -24.19
CA ALA A 761 -37.48 -53.51 -23.73
C ALA A 761 -36.14 -53.76 -24.51
N SER A 762 -34.97 -54.20 -23.98
CA SER A 762 -34.35 -54.50 -22.66
C SER A 762 -32.86 -54.96 -22.84
N THR A 763 -32.03 -54.98 -21.76
CA THR A 763 -30.85 -55.87 -21.44
C THR A 763 -29.57 -55.83 -22.34
N SER A 764 -28.30 -56.13 -21.96
CA SER A 764 -27.48 -56.36 -20.74
C SER A 764 -26.00 -56.70 -21.16
N ARG A 765 -24.99 -56.25 -20.38
CA ARG A 765 -23.65 -56.84 -20.01
C ARG A 765 -22.65 -57.56 -21.00
N THR A 766 -21.40 -57.03 -21.01
CA THR A 766 -20.01 -57.62 -20.95
C THR A 766 -19.39 -58.57 -22.01
N GLU A 767 -18.16 -58.20 -22.48
CA GLU A 767 -16.86 -58.92 -22.80
C GLU A 767 -16.89 -60.34 -23.45
N GLU A 768 -15.99 -60.86 -24.30
CA GLU A 768 -14.68 -60.58 -24.95
C GLU A 768 -14.44 -61.75 -25.97
N TYR A 769 -13.69 -61.60 -27.10
CA TYR A 769 -12.65 -62.55 -27.62
C TYR A 769 -12.14 -62.28 -29.09
N GLN A 770 -10.82 -62.52 -29.27
CA GLN A 770 -9.88 -62.50 -30.45
C GLN A 770 -10.05 -63.72 -31.43
N PRO A 771 -9.29 -63.97 -32.58
CA PRO A 771 -7.86 -63.68 -32.89
C PRO A 771 -7.35 -63.48 -34.38
N ILE A 772 -6.03 -63.27 -34.50
CA ILE A 772 -4.96 -63.07 -35.56
C ILE A 772 -5.01 -63.84 -36.93
N PRO A 773 -4.26 -63.45 -38.01
CA PRO A 773 -2.81 -63.75 -38.20
C PRO A 773 -1.91 -62.66 -38.90
N SER A 774 -0.61 -62.97 -38.95
CA SER A 774 0.67 -62.22 -39.15
C SER A 774 1.20 -61.89 -40.57
N THR A 775 2.15 -60.93 -40.69
CA THR A 775 3.49 -60.97 -41.39
C THR A 775 4.30 -59.65 -41.18
N SER A 776 5.54 -59.66 -40.62
CA SER A 776 6.90 -59.56 -41.26
C SER A 776 7.13 -58.26 -42.08
N THR A 777 8.15 -57.39 -41.96
CA THR A 777 9.62 -57.48 -41.67
C THR A 777 10.23 -56.04 -41.66
N ALA A 778 11.34 -55.79 -40.94
CA ALA A 778 12.26 -54.62 -41.09
C ALA A 778 13.45 -54.99 -42.03
N PRO A 779 14.49 -54.17 -42.39
CA PRO A 779 14.95 -52.84 -41.91
C PRO A 779 15.43 -51.82 -43.02
N THR A 780 15.99 -50.66 -42.58
CA THR A 780 16.77 -49.54 -43.23
C THR A 780 17.61 -49.87 -44.49
N PRO A 781 18.08 -48.90 -45.37
CA PRO A 781 18.69 -47.59 -45.01
C PRO A 781 18.59 -46.41 -46.04
N MET A 782 19.24 -45.30 -45.68
CA MET A 782 20.00 -44.33 -46.51
C MET A 782 19.31 -43.29 -47.42
N GLU A 783 19.63 -42.04 -47.07
CA GLU A 783 20.22 -40.95 -47.88
C GLU A 783 19.48 -40.45 -49.14
N ASP A 784 19.15 -39.15 -49.23
CA ASP A 784 20.05 -38.04 -49.65
C ASP A 784 20.44 -38.23 -51.14
N VAL A 785 20.43 -37.27 -52.06
CA VAL A 785 20.53 -35.82 -52.10
C VAL A 785 20.03 -35.42 -53.52
N HIS A 786 19.80 -34.17 -53.93
CA HIS A 786 20.80 -33.27 -54.55
C HIS A 786 20.02 -32.16 -55.31
N LEU A 787 20.23 -30.86 -55.00
CA LEU A 787 21.32 -29.96 -55.42
C LEU A 787 20.89 -29.16 -56.69
N ILE A 788 21.31 -27.93 -57.03
CA ILE A 788 22.32 -26.96 -56.58
C ILE A 788 21.85 -25.60 -57.14
N GLU A 789 22.28 -24.48 -56.55
CA GLU A 789 23.27 -23.55 -57.14
C GLU A 789 23.42 -22.35 -56.18
N GLU A 790 24.51 -22.25 -55.39
CA GLU A 790 25.91 -21.88 -55.76
C GLU A 790 26.17 -20.37 -55.51
N ILE A 791 27.28 -19.88 -54.96
CA ILE A 791 28.48 -20.50 -54.37
C ILE A 791 29.39 -19.39 -53.76
N GLU A 792 30.29 -19.83 -52.88
CA GLU A 792 31.64 -19.32 -52.56
C GLU A 792 31.90 -17.98 -51.84
N SER A 793 33.01 -17.81 -51.12
CA SER A 793 33.93 -18.65 -50.33
C SER A 793 35.11 -17.75 -49.91
N THR A 794 35.72 -17.99 -48.75
CA THR A 794 37.11 -18.49 -48.64
C THR A 794 37.61 -18.42 -47.20
N SER A 795 38.31 -19.49 -46.83
CA SER A 795 38.96 -19.77 -45.55
C SER A 795 40.49 -19.78 -45.73
N VAL A 796 41.25 -19.43 -44.69
CA VAL A 796 42.65 -19.87 -44.47
C VAL A 796 42.92 -19.96 -42.96
N ALA A 797 43.66 -21.00 -42.54
CA ALA A 797 43.98 -21.40 -41.16
C ALA A 797 45.34 -20.82 -40.65
N PRO A 798 45.91 -21.31 -39.53
CA PRO A 798 46.00 -20.68 -38.20
C PRO A 798 47.37 -20.02 -37.89
N ASP A 799 47.40 -18.94 -37.09
CA ASP A 799 48.62 -18.28 -36.61
C ASP A 799 48.83 -18.48 -35.08
N GLU A 800 50.04 -18.85 -34.68
CA GLU A 800 50.57 -19.05 -33.32
C GLU A 800 50.64 -17.74 -32.47
N PRO A 801 50.75 -17.82 -31.13
CA PRO A 801 50.15 -16.85 -30.22
C PRO A 801 50.89 -15.52 -30.22
N LYS A 802 50.28 -14.50 -30.83
CA LYS A 802 50.75 -13.13 -30.65
C LYS A 802 50.55 -12.74 -29.19
N LYS A 803 51.71 -12.48 -28.54
CA LYS A 803 51.92 -11.98 -27.17
C LYS A 803 50.62 -11.55 -26.52
N SER A 804 50.20 -12.34 -25.53
CA SER A 804 49.02 -12.14 -24.69
C SER A 804 48.79 -10.65 -24.49
N GLU A 805 47.93 -10.07 -25.31
CA GLU A 805 47.19 -8.89 -24.92
C GLU A 805 46.51 -9.36 -23.65
N LYS A 806 47.04 -8.90 -22.51
CA LYS A 806 46.33 -9.05 -21.25
C LYS A 806 44.95 -8.56 -21.59
N PRO A 807 43.89 -9.38 -21.42
CA PRO A 807 42.59 -8.85 -21.66
C PRO A 807 42.46 -7.59 -20.81
N ASP A 808 42.06 -6.49 -21.44
CA ASP A 808 41.97 -5.20 -20.77
C ASP A 808 41.00 -5.25 -19.57
N ASP A 809 40.21 -6.33 -19.46
CA ASP A 809 39.29 -6.62 -18.37
C ASP A 809 39.60 -7.94 -17.62
N LYS A 810 39.57 -7.89 -16.28
CA LYS A 810 39.81 -9.02 -15.35
C LYS A 810 38.77 -10.14 -15.47
N VAL A 811 37.59 -9.88 -16.05
CA VAL A 811 36.53 -10.88 -16.22
C VAL A 811 36.53 -11.56 -17.60
N TYR A 812 37.56 -11.30 -18.42
CA TYR A 812 37.64 -11.89 -19.75
C TYR A 812 37.78 -13.41 -19.71
N LEU A 813 36.76 -14.08 -20.24
CA LEU A 813 36.70 -15.52 -20.44
C LEU A 813 37.01 -15.82 -21.90
N ASN A 814 38.14 -16.47 -22.20
CA ASN A 814 38.67 -16.59 -23.57
C ASN A 814 37.81 -17.47 -24.51
N ASN A 815 37.12 -18.47 -23.99
CA ASN A 815 36.32 -19.41 -24.78
C ASN A 815 34.94 -18.81 -25.13
N GLN A 816 34.63 -18.73 -26.43
CA GLN A 816 33.41 -18.11 -26.93
C GLN A 816 32.15 -18.87 -26.53
N GLU A 817 32.15 -20.21 -26.57
CA GLU A 817 31.01 -21.02 -26.14
C GLU A 817 30.75 -20.84 -24.64
N HIS A 818 31.81 -20.72 -23.85
CA HIS A 818 31.69 -20.44 -22.42
C HIS A 818 31.15 -19.03 -22.15
N ARG A 819 31.56 -18.00 -22.91
CA ARG A 819 30.94 -16.67 -22.81
C ARG A 819 29.47 -16.73 -23.20
N GLN A 820 29.14 -17.50 -24.24
CA GLN A 820 27.76 -17.67 -24.67
C GLN A 820 26.91 -18.34 -23.58
N GLU A 821 27.46 -19.32 -22.87
CA GLU A 821 26.75 -20.02 -21.79
C GLU A 821 26.71 -19.22 -20.47
N TYR A 822 27.83 -18.64 -20.04
CA TYR A 822 27.98 -18.11 -18.69
C TYR A 822 27.87 -16.59 -18.58
N VAL A 823 27.64 -15.89 -19.70
CA VAL A 823 27.32 -14.45 -19.73
C VAL A 823 26.06 -14.22 -20.56
N MET A 824 25.93 -14.86 -21.72
CA MET A 824 24.83 -14.56 -22.67
C MET A 824 23.58 -15.43 -22.50
N ALA A 825 23.67 -16.65 -21.94
CA ALA A 825 22.51 -17.53 -21.86
C ALA A 825 21.59 -17.13 -20.71
N GLU A 826 20.35 -16.83 -21.02
CA GLU A 826 19.32 -16.42 -20.07
C GLU A 826 18.49 -17.57 -19.51
N ASP A 827 18.72 -18.81 -19.97
CA ASP A 827 18.06 -20.02 -19.49
C ASP A 827 19.10 -21.13 -19.22
N GLY A 828 18.90 -21.90 -18.14
CA GLY A 828 19.80 -22.99 -17.74
C GLY A 828 19.17 -24.00 -16.79
N LEU A 829 20.01 -24.78 -16.13
CA LEU A 829 19.61 -25.86 -15.20
C LEU A 829 20.39 -25.72 -13.90
N ILE A 830 19.70 -25.92 -12.79
CA ILE A 830 20.26 -26.07 -11.45
C ILE A 830 19.92 -27.47 -10.93
N TRP A 831 20.89 -28.19 -10.39
CA TRP A 831 20.71 -29.58 -9.95
C TRP A 831 20.31 -29.62 -8.47
N THR A 832 19.29 -30.41 -8.12
CA THR A 832 18.75 -30.53 -6.74
C THR A 832 18.35 -31.98 -6.43
N GLY A 833 17.98 -32.28 -5.19
CA GLY A 833 17.49 -33.61 -4.78
C GLY A 833 18.56 -34.44 -4.06
N HIS A 834 18.32 -35.75 -3.90
CA HIS A 834 19.28 -36.63 -3.23
C HIS A 834 20.31 -37.18 -4.23
N ALA A 835 21.51 -37.53 -3.76
CA ALA A 835 22.61 -38.00 -4.62
C ALA A 835 22.24 -39.19 -5.52
N SER A 836 21.39 -40.09 -5.02
CA SER A 836 20.90 -41.25 -5.81
C SER A 836 19.74 -40.94 -6.76
N GLN A 837 19.10 -39.78 -6.63
CA GLN A 837 17.96 -39.34 -7.44
C GLN A 837 18.05 -37.84 -7.72
N MET A 838 19.11 -37.47 -8.44
CA MET A 838 19.39 -36.08 -8.81
C MET A 838 18.35 -35.55 -9.81
N LYS A 839 17.86 -34.35 -9.56
CA LYS A 839 16.81 -33.69 -10.34
C LYS A 839 17.37 -32.45 -11.04
N ALA A 840 17.18 -32.40 -12.36
CA ALA A 840 17.40 -31.18 -13.14
C ALA A 840 16.26 -30.20 -12.87
N THR A 841 16.58 -29.01 -12.38
CA THR A 841 15.60 -27.93 -12.14
C THR A 841 15.88 -26.82 -13.14
N PRO A 842 14.98 -26.57 -14.11
CA PRO A 842 15.13 -25.45 -15.04
C PRO A 842 15.16 -24.11 -14.30
N TRP A 843 16.01 -23.20 -14.76
CA TRP A 843 16.15 -21.87 -14.18
C TRP A 843 16.36 -20.81 -15.26
N SER A 844 15.54 -19.76 -15.23
CA SER A 844 15.64 -18.62 -16.14
C SER A 844 16.42 -17.47 -15.48
N PHE A 845 17.64 -17.20 -15.93
CA PHE A 845 18.51 -16.17 -15.38
C PHE A 845 18.12 -14.76 -15.81
N ARG A 846 17.69 -14.57 -17.07
CA ARG A 846 17.14 -13.30 -17.60
C ARG A 846 17.98 -12.05 -17.31
N GLN A 847 19.29 -12.18 -17.36
CA GLN A 847 20.24 -11.12 -16.97
C GLN A 847 20.21 -9.87 -17.85
N PHE A 848 19.62 -9.91 -19.05
CA PHE A 848 19.48 -8.73 -19.89
C PHE A 848 18.16 -7.99 -19.67
N ASN A 849 17.28 -8.50 -18.80
CA ASN A 849 16.17 -7.70 -18.34
C ASN A 849 16.70 -6.49 -17.58
N LYS A 850 16.18 -5.32 -17.98
CA LYS A 850 16.59 -3.99 -17.50
C LYS A 850 16.65 -3.94 -15.97
N ASP A 851 15.68 -4.56 -15.33
CA ASP A 851 15.53 -4.61 -13.89
C ASP A 851 16.61 -5.46 -13.20
N VAL A 852 17.20 -6.45 -13.87
CA VAL A 852 18.32 -7.24 -13.31
C VAL A 852 19.60 -6.40 -13.24
N LEU A 853 19.92 -5.65 -14.30
CA LEU A 853 21.09 -4.76 -14.31
C LEU A 853 20.91 -3.56 -13.37
N ASP A 854 19.74 -2.94 -13.38
CA ASP A 854 19.40 -1.83 -12.49
C ASP A 854 19.43 -2.26 -11.02
N THR A 855 19.00 -3.50 -10.73
CA THR A 855 19.13 -4.12 -9.40
C THR A 855 20.58 -4.34 -9.02
N ALA A 856 21.42 -4.84 -9.92
CA ALA A 856 22.84 -5.04 -9.63
C ALA A 856 23.52 -3.72 -9.23
N PHE A 857 23.27 -2.62 -9.95
CA PHE A 857 23.80 -1.30 -9.57
C PHE A 857 23.15 -0.71 -8.32
N HIS A 858 21.83 -0.85 -8.14
CA HIS A 858 21.12 -0.43 -6.93
C HIS A 858 21.72 -1.09 -5.68
N LEU A 859 21.96 -2.39 -5.74
CA LEU A 859 22.44 -3.14 -4.60
C LEU A 859 23.90 -2.80 -4.23
N ILE A 860 24.77 -2.56 -5.21
CA ILE A 860 26.14 -2.05 -4.94
C ILE A 860 26.08 -0.66 -4.29
N ASN A 861 25.13 0.20 -4.69
CA ASN A 861 24.96 1.55 -4.13
C ASN A 861 24.41 1.58 -2.69
N VAL A 862 23.40 0.77 -2.39
CA VAL A 862 22.56 0.96 -1.20
C VAL A 862 22.95 0.07 -0.02
N LYS A 863 23.40 -1.15 -0.26
CA LYS A 863 23.66 -2.13 0.82
C LYS A 863 25.14 -2.36 1.13
N SER A 864 26.03 -2.15 0.16
CA SER A 864 27.43 -2.54 0.31
C SER A 864 28.40 -1.43 0.73
N ASN A 865 27.97 -0.16 0.73
CA ASN A 865 28.83 1.02 0.94
C ASN A 865 30.11 1.03 0.06
N VAL A 866 30.13 0.31 -1.07
CA VAL A 866 31.28 0.32 -1.97
C VAL A 866 31.29 1.63 -2.75
N ASP A 867 32.36 2.40 -2.53
CA ASP A 867 32.61 3.68 -3.18
C ASP A 867 32.55 3.51 -4.70
N VAL A 868 31.98 4.50 -5.38
CA VAL A 868 31.85 4.51 -6.85
C VAL A 868 33.21 4.35 -7.52
N VAL A 869 34.31 4.79 -6.88
CA VAL A 869 35.67 4.62 -7.42
C VAL A 869 36.18 3.18 -7.39
N ASP A 870 35.66 2.32 -6.50
CA ASP A 870 36.13 0.94 -6.32
C ASP A 870 35.34 -0.10 -7.15
N ARG A 871 34.32 0.35 -7.90
CA ARG A 871 33.47 -0.51 -8.75
C ARG A 871 34.15 -1.05 -10.00
N HIS A 872 35.41 -0.69 -10.24
CA HIS A 872 36.22 -1.23 -11.32
C HIS A 872 36.80 -2.61 -11.01
N ASP A 873 36.68 -3.12 -9.76
CA ASP A 873 37.25 -4.39 -9.35
C ASP A 873 36.17 -5.47 -9.11
N PRO A 874 36.17 -6.58 -9.88
CA PRO A 874 35.16 -7.61 -9.77
C PRO A 874 35.19 -8.37 -8.43
N ILE A 875 36.28 -8.32 -7.65
CA ILE A 875 36.32 -8.90 -6.29
C ILE A 875 35.42 -8.10 -5.35
N TYR A 876 35.49 -6.77 -5.39
CA TYR A 876 34.67 -5.92 -4.52
C TYR A 876 33.21 -5.90 -4.98
N VAL A 877 32.96 -5.86 -6.30
CA VAL A 877 31.60 -5.92 -6.86
C VAL A 877 30.91 -7.25 -6.56
N SER A 878 31.58 -8.40 -6.73
CA SER A 878 30.95 -9.70 -6.43
C SER A 878 30.73 -9.91 -4.93
N ARG A 879 31.63 -9.43 -4.06
CA ARG A 879 31.43 -9.46 -2.60
C ARG A 879 30.31 -8.52 -2.15
N ALA A 880 30.22 -7.33 -2.76
CA ALA A 880 29.11 -6.42 -2.53
C ALA A 880 27.78 -7.06 -2.89
N LEU A 881 27.72 -7.76 -4.03
CA LEU A 881 26.55 -8.53 -4.44
C LEU A 881 26.28 -9.77 -3.58
N SER A 882 27.32 -10.35 -2.99
CA SER A 882 27.18 -11.52 -2.12
C SER A 882 26.70 -11.15 -0.71
N ALA A 883 26.72 -9.89 -0.32
CA ALA A 883 26.37 -9.43 1.02
C ALA A 883 24.92 -9.00 1.23
N LEU A 884 24.13 -9.11 0.17
CA LEU A 884 22.81 -8.49 0.08
C LEU A 884 21.69 -9.37 0.64
N TRP A 885 22.04 -10.62 0.96
CA TRP A 885 21.15 -11.69 1.33
C TRP A 885 20.93 -11.69 2.84
N ASP A 886 19.67 -11.67 3.25
CA ASP A 886 19.25 -11.76 4.64
C ASP A 886 18.46 -13.06 4.83
N GLY A 887 18.72 -13.75 5.94
CA GLY A 887 18.21 -15.10 6.21
C GLY A 887 17.18 -15.09 7.32
N ASN A 888 15.90 -14.92 6.98
CA ASN A 888 14.82 -15.24 7.90
C ASN A 888 13.66 -15.97 7.19
N TYR A 889 13.22 -17.09 7.77
CA TYR A 889 12.40 -18.13 7.13
C TYR A 889 10.91 -18.03 7.49
N ALA A 890 10.28 -16.85 7.31
CA ALA A 890 8.84 -16.70 7.58
C ALA A 890 8.11 -15.81 6.53
N ASP A 891 7.17 -16.44 5.82
CA ASP A 891 6.04 -15.96 5.01
C ASP A 891 6.38 -15.42 3.61
N GLY A 892 6.18 -16.21 2.54
CA GLY A 892 6.68 -15.97 1.19
C GLY A 892 6.45 -17.15 0.22
N LYS A 893 7.04 -17.13 -0.98
CA LYS A 893 6.85 -18.20 -1.99
C LYS A 893 7.78 -19.39 -1.74
N HIS A 894 7.26 -20.62 -1.75
CA HIS A 894 8.07 -21.83 -1.55
C HIS A 894 9.22 -21.92 -2.59
N PRO A 895 10.48 -22.24 -2.21
CA PRO A 895 11.66 -22.09 -3.06
C PRO A 895 11.59 -22.78 -4.44
N GLN A 896 10.90 -23.92 -4.51
CA GLN A 896 10.71 -24.71 -5.74
C GLN A 896 9.70 -24.09 -6.72
N SER A 897 9.00 -23.02 -6.33
CA SER A 897 8.04 -22.32 -7.18
C SER A 897 8.66 -21.15 -7.95
N TRP A 898 9.95 -20.89 -7.75
CA TRP A 898 10.72 -19.94 -8.55
C TRP A 898 11.16 -20.61 -9.84
N LEU A 899 10.82 -19.98 -10.96
CA LEU A 899 11.21 -20.43 -12.30
C LEU A 899 12.51 -19.75 -12.77
N GLY A 900 12.93 -18.67 -12.11
CA GLY A 900 14.06 -17.88 -12.54
C GLY A 900 14.35 -16.67 -11.66
N SER A 901 15.49 -16.04 -11.90
CA SER A 901 16.00 -14.93 -11.10
C SER A 901 15.27 -13.62 -11.36
N ASN A 902 14.78 -13.40 -12.58
CA ASN A 902 14.08 -12.16 -12.90
C ASN A 902 12.83 -12.01 -12.03
N ASP A 903 12.02 -13.05 -11.87
CA ASP A 903 10.83 -13.03 -11.00
C ASP A 903 11.17 -12.79 -9.52
N ILE A 904 12.41 -13.04 -9.11
CA ILE A 904 12.86 -12.76 -7.74
C ILE A 904 13.42 -11.34 -7.65
N ILE A 905 14.18 -10.91 -8.64
CA ILE A 905 14.82 -9.58 -8.67
C ILE A 905 13.78 -8.50 -8.90
N GLN A 906 12.88 -8.75 -9.82
CA GLN A 906 11.72 -7.93 -10.03
C GLN A 906 10.91 -7.95 -8.72
N LYS A 907 10.79 -9.08 -7.99
CA LYS A 907 10.05 -9.09 -6.73
C LYS A 907 10.77 -8.31 -5.63
N TYR A 908 12.09 -8.32 -5.66
CA TYR A 908 12.89 -7.46 -4.80
C TYR A 908 12.74 -5.98 -5.18
N LEU A 909 12.77 -5.65 -6.47
CA LEU A 909 12.54 -4.28 -6.92
C LEU A 909 11.12 -3.85 -6.63
N LYS A 910 10.16 -4.79 -6.78
CA LYS A 910 8.74 -4.70 -6.46
C LYS A 910 8.61 -4.19 -5.05
N GLU A 911 9.04 -5.06 -4.16
CA GLU A 911 8.69 -4.99 -2.76
C GLU A 911 9.67 -4.12 -1.98
N LYS A 912 10.82 -3.78 -2.58
CA LYS A 912 11.96 -3.08 -1.94
C LYS A 912 12.38 -3.69 -0.59
N LYS A 913 11.94 -4.92 -0.32
CA LYS A 913 12.16 -5.74 0.88
C LYS A 913 12.88 -7.01 0.45
N SER A 914 13.62 -7.63 1.37
CA SER A 914 14.29 -8.91 1.10
C SER A 914 13.25 -9.97 0.72
N VAL A 915 13.39 -10.56 -0.47
CA VAL A 915 12.49 -11.64 -0.91
C VAL A 915 12.74 -12.87 -0.05
N LYS A 916 11.73 -13.25 0.73
CA LYS A 916 11.81 -14.33 1.72
C LYS A 916 11.78 -15.72 1.08
N TYR A 917 12.18 -16.72 1.86
CA TYR A 917 12.33 -18.13 1.45
C TYR A 917 13.31 -18.39 0.31
N GLY A 918 14.47 -17.73 0.35
CA GLY A 918 15.60 -18.19 -0.43
C GLY A 918 16.17 -19.48 0.16
N GLN A 919 16.43 -20.45 -0.70
CA GLN A 919 17.28 -21.61 -0.41
C GLN A 919 18.56 -21.48 -1.24
N CYS A 920 19.60 -22.23 -0.89
CA CYS A 920 20.93 -22.11 -1.50
C CYS A 920 20.90 -22.07 -3.04
N TRP A 921 20.09 -22.92 -3.69
CA TRP A 921 19.98 -22.94 -5.16
C TRP A 921 19.24 -21.74 -5.75
N VAL A 922 18.36 -21.09 -4.99
CA VAL A 922 17.67 -19.85 -5.37
C VAL A 922 18.62 -18.66 -5.24
N TYR A 923 19.35 -18.56 -4.13
CA TYR A 923 20.39 -17.53 -3.94
C TYR A 923 21.43 -17.63 -5.05
N ALA A 924 21.88 -18.86 -5.36
CA ALA A 924 22.85 -19.06 -6.42
C ALA A 924 22.31 -18.70 -7.81
N GLY A 925 21.03 -18.99 -8.08
CA GLY A 925 20.35 -18.57 -9.31
C GLY A 925 20.34 -17.06 -9.49
N VAL A 926 19.93 -16.32 -8.45
CA VAL A 926 19.82 -14.86 -8.49
C VAL A 926 21.18 -14.17 -8.56
N PHE A 927 22.15 -14.64 -7.77
CA PHE A 927 23.50 -14.09 -7.80
C PHE A 927 24.17 -14.27 -9.16
N ALA A 928 23.98 -15.42 -9.82
CA ALA A 928 24.47 -15.64 -11.17
C ALA A 928 23.87 -14.64 -12.16
N SER A 929 22.57 -14.33 -12.07
CA SER A 929 21.93 -13.33 -12.93
C SER A 929 22.50 -11.93 -12.76
N LEU A 930 22.72 -11.49 -11.51
CA LEU A 930 23.28 -10.17 -11.22
C LEU A 930 24.73 -10.05 -11.72
N CYS A 931 25.57 -11.07 -11.48
CA CYS A 931 26.94 -11.10 -11.98
C CYS A 931 26.98 -11.06 -13.51
N ARG A 932 26.15 -11.88 -14.17
CA ARG A 932 26.08 -11.94 -15.64
C ARG A 932 25.59 -10.64 -16.25
N ALA A 933 24.64 -9.95 -15.61
CA ALA A 933 24.16 -8.65 -16.07
C ALA A 933 25.27 -7.58 -16.08
N LEU A 934 26.16 -7.63 -15.09
CA LEU A 934 27.35 -6.76 -15.03
C LEU A 934 28.51 -7.24 -15.93
N GLY A 935 28.32 -8.31 -16.71
CA GLY A 935 29.34 -8.88 -17.59
C GLY A 935 30.34 -9.81 -16.91
N ILE A 936 30.13 -10.17 -15.64
CA ILE A 936 30.97 -11.13 -14.90
C ILE A 936 30.49 -12.56 -15.22
N PRO A 937 31.31 -13.43 -15.86
CA PRO A 937 30.89 -14.79 -16.16
C PRO A 937 30.66 -15.58 -14.88
N CYS A 938 29.48 -16.19 -14.74
CA CYS A 938 29.08 -16.89 -13.52
C CYS A 938 28.38 -18.21 -13.84
N ARG A 939 28.61 -19.28 -13.06
CA ARG A 939 27.89 -20.56 -13.12
C ARG A 939 27.39 -21.02 -11.76
N VAL A 940 26.38 -21.90 -11.75
CA VAL A 940 25.76 -22.48 -10.54
C VAL A 940 26.27 -23.91 -10.34
N VAL A 941 26.65 -24.27 -9.12
CA VAL A 941 27.26 -25.56 -8.76
C VAL A 941 26.53 -26.19 -7.58
N THR A 942 26.22 -27.49 -7.70
CA THR A 942 25.54 -28.27 -6.65
C THR A 942 26.48 -29.31 -6.07
N ASN A 943 26.61 -29.35 -4.74
CA ASN A 943 27.25 -30.41 -3.96
C ASN A 943 26.19 -31.32 -3.32
N TYR A 944 26.34 -32.64 -3.43
CA TYR A 944 25.42 -33.60 -2.79
C TYR A 944 26.03 -34.22 -1.54
N GLU A 945 25.18 -34.49 -0.53
CA GLU A 945 25.60 -34.88 0.83
C GLU A 945 26.54 -33.82 1.44
N SER A 946 26.04 -32.59 1.62
CA SER A 946 26.82 -31.44 2.08
C SER A 946 26.84 -31.37 3.60
N ALA A 947 28.03 -31.27 4.21
CA ALA A 947 28.17 -31.26 5.66
C ALA A 947 28.08 -29.84 6.24
N HIS A 948 27.16 -29.60 7.16
CA HIS A 948 27.05 -28.33 7.89
C HIS A 948 27.51 -28.55 9.34
N ASP A 949 28.81 -28.42 9.54
CA ASP A 949 29.49 -28.47 10.84
C ASP A 949 29.51 -27.07 11.46
N THR A 950 28.77 -26.87 12.55
CA THR A 950 28.58 -25.54 13.16
C THR A 950 29.67 -25.17 14.18
N ASN A 951 30.65 -26.05 14.41
CA ASN A 951 31.76 -25.82 15.33
C ASN A 951 33.16 -25.84 14.69
N ASP A 952 33.23 -26.00 13.37
CA ASP A 952 34.41 -25.95 12.50
C ASP A 952 35.52 -26.96 12.85
N ASN A 953 35.17 -28.16 13.33
CA ASN A 953 36.12 -29.23 13.63
C ASN A 953 36.22 -30.30 12.52
N LEU A 954 35.54 -30.08 11.39
CA LEU A 954 35.39 -31.00 10.25
C LEU A 954 34.64 -32.30 10.61
N GLN A 955 33.76 -32.27 11.61
CA GLN A 955 32.94 -33.40 12.05
C GLN A 955 31.47 -33.02 12.29
N VAL A 956 30.56 -33.84 11.78
CA VAL A 956 29.11 -33.69 12.00
C VAL A 956 28.62 -34.77 12.96
N GLU A 957 28.04 -34.37 14.09
CA GLU A 957 27.55 -35.29 15.14
C GLU A 957 26.02 -35.40 15.13
N ARG A 958 25.47 -36.62 15.12
CA ARG A 958 24.02 -36.90 15.12
C ARG A 958 23.63 -37.80 16.29
N CYS A 959 22.68 -37.37 17.13
CA CYS A 959 22.27 -38.11 18.35
C CYS A 959 20.79 -38.52 18.31
N PHE A 960 20.47 -39.75 18.71
CA PHE A 960 19.11 -40.30 18.69
C PHE A 960 18.62 -40.67 20.09
N ASP A 961 17.32 -40.59 20.36
CA ASP A 961 16.73 -41.00 21.63
C ASP A 961 16.54 -42.53 21.71
N TYR A 962 15.93 -42.98 22.80
CA TYR A 962 15.72 -44.40 23.04
C TYR A 962 14.64 -45.01 22.14
N GLU A 963 13.73 -44.19 21.60
CA GLU A 963 12.69 -44.57 20.63
C GLU A 963 13.22 -44.53 19.18
N GLY A 964 14.42 -43.98 18.99
CA GLY A 964 15.13 -43.92 17.71
C GLY A 964 14.89 -42.63 16.94
N GLU A 965 14.26 -41.64 17.57
CA GLU A 965 14.06 -40.31 16.99
C GLU A 965 15.30 -39.45 17.19
N GLU A 966 15.66 -38.67 16.18
CA GLU A 966 16.84 -37.81 16.25
C GLU A 966 16.60 -36.65 17.21
N ILE A 967 17.45 -36.53 18.22
CA ILE A 967 17.33 -35.48 19.23
C ILE A 967 18.00 -34.22 18.72
N TYR A 968 17.18 -33.26 18.30
CA TYR A 968 17.59 -31.88 18.08
C TYR A 968 17.53 -31.10 19.41
N ASN A 969 18.60 -31.14 20.20
CA ASN A 969 18.72 -30.36 21.44
C ASN A 969 19.82 -29.28 21.34
N LYS A 970 19.66 -28.16 22.06
CA LYS A 970 20.64 -27.06 22.19
C LYS A 970 22.03 -27.52 22.67
N GLU A 971 22.12 -28.67 23.31
CA GLU A 971 23.38 -29.28 23.76
C GLU A 971 24.29 -29.75 22.60
N PHE A 972 23.74 -30.06 21.41
CA PHE A 972 24.51 -30.49 20.21
C PHE A 972 24.58 -29.44 19.11
N ARG A 973 24.21 -28.18 19.42
CA ARG A 973 24.49 -26.96 18.62
C ARG A 973 24.21 -27.01 17.10
N GLY A 974 23.28 -27.84 16.63
CA GLY A 974 22.72 -27.73 15.27
C GLY A 974 23.56 -28.30 14.11
N HIS A 975 24.41 -29.30 14.37
CA HIS A 975 25.15 -30.04 13.33
C HIS A 975 24.17 -30.80 12.40
N SER A 976 24.40 -30.76 11.06
CA SER A 976 23.54 -31.48 10.10
C SER A 976 24.27 -31.88 8.80
N VAL A 977 23.77 -32.90 8.09
CA VAL A 977 24.19 -33.21 6.70
C VAL A 977 22.99 -33.00 5.80
N TRP A 978 23.14 -32.11 4.83
CA TRP A 978 22.09 -31.76 3.88
C TRP A 978 22.20 -32.63 2.65
N ASN A 979 21.05 -33.07 2.12
CA ASN A 979 21.02 -33.90 0.91
C ASN A 979 21.74 -33.23 -0.27
N PHE A 980 21.72 -31.89 -0.34
CA PHE A 980 22.49 -31.09 -1.28
C PHE A 980 22.62 -29.63 -0.82
N HIS A 981 23.65 -28.94 -1.30
CA HIS A 981 23.87 -27.50 -1.16
C HIS A 981 24.33 -26.90 -2.50
N VAL A 982 24.02 -25.63 -2.76
CA VAL A 982 24.27 -25.00 -4.06
C VAL A 982 24.90 -23.62 -3.88
N TRP A 983 25.96 -23.36 -4.64
CA TRP A 983 26.71 -22.10 -4.66
C TRP A 983 27.04 -21.65 -6.09
N ASN A 984 27.82 -20.57 -6.21
CA ASN A 984 28.26 -20.06 -7.50
C ASN A 984 29.77 -20.17 -7.72
N GLU A 985 30.15 -20.23 -8.99
CA GLU A 985 31.51 -19.91 -9.41
C GLU A 985 31.50 -18.72 -10.36
N ILE A 986 32.40 -17.75 -10.14
CA ILE A 986 32.61 -16.61 -11.02
C ILE A 986 34.00 -16.66 -11.65
N TRP A 987 34.11 -16.31 -12.93
CA TRP A 987 35.38 -16.32 -13.65
C TRP A 987 36.09 -14.98 -13.51
N MET A 988 37.34 -15.01 -13.02
CA MET A 988 38.20 -13.84 -13.04
C MET A 988 39.69 -14.21 -12.99
N THR A 989 40.52 -13.30 -13.47
CA THR A 989 41.97 -13.37 -13.25
C THR A 989 42.32 -12.81 -11.87
N ARG A 990 42.83 -13.68 -10.99
CA ARG A 990 43.27 -13.36 -9.62
C ARG A 990 44.74 -12.98 -9.52
N TYR A 991 45.13 -11.82 -10.06
CA TYR A 991 46.51 -11.33 -9.97
C TYR A 991 46.95 -10.97 -8.54
N ASP A 992 45.98 -10.86 -7.63
CA ASP A 992 46.18 -10.66 -6.19
C ASP A 992 46.70 -11.92 -5.48
N LEU A 993 46.62 -13.11 -6.10
CA LEU A 993 47.05 -14.38 -5.52
C LEU A 993 48.41 -14.86 -6.08
N TYR A 994 49.17 -15.60 -5.27
CA TYR A 994 50.56 -16.00 -5.59
C TYR A 994 50.66 -17.11 -6.64
N ASN A 995 49.66 -18.00 -6.73
CA ASN A 995 49.67 -19.13 -7.65
C ASN A 995 48.86 -18.80 -8.92
N LYS A 996 49.50 -18.88 -10.10
CA LYS A 996 48.86 -18.60 -11.39
C LYS A 996 47.80 -19.64 -11.77
N GLU A 997 47.83 -20.83 -11.19
CA GLU A 997 46.78 -21.86 -11.35
C GLU A 997 45.49 -21.50 -10.62
N PHE A 998 45.49 -20.40 -9.86
CA PHE A 998 44.31 -19.85 -9.19
C PHE A 998 43.54 -18.83 -10.04
N HIS A 999 44.02 -18.51 -11.24
CA HIS A 999 43.21 -17.79 -12.22
C HIS A 999 42.12 -18.71 -12.79
N GLY A 1000 40.91 -18.17 -12.95
CA GLY A 1000 39.78 -18.91 -13.47
C GLY A 1000 38.59 -18.92 -12.51
N TRP A 1001 37.92 -20.06 -12.38
CA TRP A 1001 36.71 -20.17 -11.56
C TRP A 1001 36.99 -19.99 -10.06
N GLN A 1002 36.25 -19.06 -9.46
CA GLN A 1002 36.30 -18.74 -8.03
C GLN A 1002 34.95 -19.07 -7.39
N VAL A 1003 34.95 -19.85 -6.32
CA VAL A 1003 33.78 -20.21 -5.51
C VAL A 1003 33.32 -19.03 -4.68
N ILE A 1004 32.01 -18.79 -4.67
CA ILE A 1004 31.34 -17.83 -3.80
C ILE A 1004 29.99 -18.40 -3.36
N ASP A 1005 29.75 -18.42 -2.04
CA ASP A 1005 28.47 -18.85 -1.46
C ASP A 1005 27.73 -17.62 -0.92
N THR A 1006 26.49 -17.49 -1.39
CA THR A 1006 25.60 -16.38 -1.10
C THR A 1006 24.53 -16.76 -0.08
N THR A 1007 24.48 -18.01 0.35
CA THR A 1007 23.51 -18.50 1.32
C THR A 1007 23.81 -17.90 2.71
N PRO A 1008 22.85 -17.22 3.35
CA PRO A 1008 23.02 -16.73 4.72
C PRO A 1008 23.06 -17.91 5.71
N GLN A 1009 24.25 -18.29 6.16
CA GLN A 1009 24.42 -19.33 7.17
C GLN A 1009 24.81 -18.70 8.51
N GLY A 1010 24.21 -19.18 9.61
CA GLY A 1010 24.52 -18.71 10.96
C GLY A 1010 25.99 -18.93 11.26
N ALA A 1011 26.79 -17.86 11.21
CA ALA A 1011 28.23 -17.96 11.35
C ALA A 1011 28.60 -18.61 12.69
N SER A 1012 29.39 -19.68 12.59
CA SER A 1012 30.03 -20.38 13.69
C SER A 1012 30.81 -19.41 14.62
N THR A 1013 31.04 -19.89 15.83
CA THR A 1013 31.33 -19.08 17.02
C THR A 1013 32.82 -18.77 17.25
N ARG A 1014 33.63 -18.56 16.22
CA ARG A 1014 35.04 -18.17 16.44
C ARG A 1014 35.47 -16.96 15.63
N ASN A 1015 35.80 -15.91 16.39
CA ASN A 1015 36.77 -14.85 16.09
C ASN A 1015 36.86 -14.34 14.64
N ASN A 1016 36.35 -13.12 14.38
CA ASN A 1016 37.24 -12.02 14.00
C ASN A 1016 36.53 -10.68 13.80
N SER A 1017 37.30 -9.64 14.08
CA SER A 1017 36.95 -8.22 14.27
C SER A 1017 36.67 -7.42 12.99
N TYR A 1018 35.97 -8.00 12.02
CA TYR A 1018 35.41 -7.31 10.84
C TYR A 1018 33.96 -7.75 10.57
N ARG A 1019 33.18 -7.91 11.65
CA ARG A 1019 31.81 -8.40 11.63
C ARG A 1019 30.80 -7.26 11.43
N SER A 1020 30.46 -7.02 10.17
CA SER A 1020 29.17 -6.47 9.73
C SER A 1020 28.98 -6.78 8.23
N GLN A 1021 27.98 -7.62 7.91
CA GLN A 1021 27.28 -7.69 6.60
C GLN A 1021 27.89 -8.39 5.34
N TYR A 1022 28.76 -9.43 5.33
CA TYR A 1022 29.17 -10.08 4.04
C TYR A 1022 29.39 -11.63 4.07
N THR A 1023 29.04 -12.37 3.00
CA THR A 1023 29.10 -13.86 2.83
C THR A 1023 30.48 -14.43 2.34
N CYS A 1024 30.61 -15.77 2.16
CA CYS A 1024 31.84 -16.53 1.86
C CYS A 1024 32.31 -16.47 0.39
N GLY A 1025 33.60 -16.23 0.12
CA GLY A 1025 34.18 -16.11 -1.25
C GLY A 1025 34.36 -14.66 -1.76
N PRO A 1026 35.02 -14.42 -2.93
CA PRO A 1026 35.45 -15.41 -3.92
C PRO A 1026 36.85 -16.01 -3.68
N PHE A 1027 37.01 -17.33 -3.81
CA PHE A 1027 38.31 -18.04 -3.74
C PHE A 1027 38.46 -19.18 -4.78
N PRO A 1028 39.67 -19.61 -5.17
CA PRO A 1028 39.89 -20.49 -6.33
C PRO A 1028 39.44 -21.94 -6.09
N VAL A 1029 38.74 -22.54 -7.05
CA VAL A 1029 38.34 -23.97 -7.01
C VAL A 1029 39.57 -24.89 -6.89
N THR A 1030 40.65 -24.56 -7.60
CA THR A 1030 41.92 -25.32 -7.55
C THR A 1030 42.50 -25.36 -6.14
N ALA A 1031 42.37 -24.28 -5.36
CA ALA A 1031 42.87 -24.22 -3.99
C ALA A 1031 42.09 -25.17 -3.06
N ILE A 1032 40.77 -25.26 -3.24
CA ILE A 1032 39.91 -26.21 -2.50
C ILE A 1032 40.32 -27.66 -2.77
N LYS A 1033 40.57 -28.02 -4.04
CA LYS A 1033 41.03 -29.36 -4.39
C LYS A 1033 42.37 -29.72 -3.77
N LEU A 1034 43.27 -28.74 -3.67
CA LEU A 1034 44.60 -28.92 -3.07
C LEU A 1034 44.58 -28.83 -1.54
N GLY A 1035 43.48 -28.41 -0.91
CA GLY A 1035 43.41 -28.13 0.52
C GLY A 1035 44.22 -26.91 0.94
N GLU A 1036 44.50 -25.98 0.03
CA GLU A 1036 45.20 -24.72 0.31
C GLU A 1036 44.20 -23.67 0.83
N LEU A 1037 43.93 -23.70 2.14
CA LEU A 1037 42.86 -22.92 2.77
C LEU A 1037 43.30 -21.58 3.38
N ASP A 1038 44.61 -21.31 3.45
CA ASP A 1038 45.16 -20.05 3.97
C ASP A 1038 45.09 -18.92 2.91
N ILE A 1039 43.87 -18.63 2.46
CA ILE A 1039 43.53 -17.62 1.47
C ILE A 1039 42.32 -16.80 1.95
N PRO A 1040 42.21 -15.52 1.58
CA PRO A 1040 41.15 -14.64 2.10
C PRO A 1040 39.72 -15.15 1.80
N PHE A 1041 38.75 -14.68 2.59
CA PHE A 1041 37.30 -14.86 2.39
C PHE A 1041 36.70 -16.24 2.78
N ASN A 1042 37.28 -16.89 3.81
CA ASN A 1042 36.75 -18.08 4.51
C ASN A 1042 36.67 -19.36 3.65
N ALA A 1043 37.80 -19.76 3.04
CA ALA A 1043 37.85 -20.97 2.19
C ALA A 1043 37.65 -22.29 2.98
N GLU A 1044 37.96 -22.32 4.29
CA GLU A 1044 37.73 -23.51 5.12
C GLU A 1044 36.27 -23.97 5.17
N PHE A 1045 35.32 -23.04 5.00
CA PHE A 1045 33.89 -23.32 5.10
C PHE A 1045 33.43 -24.28 4.00
N ILE A 1046 33.70 -23.95 2.72
CA ILE A 1046 33.34 -24.83 1.59
C ILE A 1046 34.17 -26.10 1.60
N PHE A 1047 35.43 -26.05 2.06
CA PHE A 1047 36.23 -27.26 2.20
C PHE A 1047 35.60 -28.26 3.20
N GLY A 1048 35.05 -27.77 4.31
CA GLY A 1048 34.31 -28.58 5.28
C GLY A 1048 33.01 -29.15 4.72
N GLU A 1049 32.23 -28.35 3.99
CA GLU A 1049 30.97 -28.79 3.36
C GLU A 1049 31.16 -29.97 2.40
N ILE A 1050 32.34 -30.07 1.78
CA ILE A 1050 32.65 -31.18 0.88
C ILE A 1050 33.43 -32.31 1.58
N ASN A 1051 34.23 -32.09 2.62
CA ASN A 1051 35.18 -33.10 3.13
C ASN A 1051 35.01 -33.57 4.60
N ALA A 1052 33.97 -33.16 5.33
CA ALA A 1052 33.79 -33.51 6.76
C ALA A 1052 33.44 -35.00 7.03
N ASP A 1053 33.77 -35.48 8.24
CA ASP A 1053 33.42 -36.82 8.77
C ASP A 1053 32.07 -36.81 9.53
N VAL A 1054 31.32 -37.93 9.57
CA VAL A 1054 30.02 -38.04 10.28
C VAL A 1054 30.06 -39.07 11.44
N CYS A 1055 29.62 -38.66 12.63
CA CYS A 1055 29.63 -39.43 13.90
C CYS A 1055 28.22 -39.60 14.51
N TYR A 1056 27.90 -40.77 15.11
CA TYR A 1056 26.54 -41.11 15.59
C TYR A 1056 26.47 -41.43 17.10
N PHE A 1057 25.44 -40.97 17.81
CA PHE A 1057 25.25 -41.07 19.28
C PHE A 1057 23.80 -41.47 19.71
N LYS A 1058 23.60 -41.97 20.94
CA LYS A 1058 22.29 -42.34 21.54
C LYS A 1058 22.08 -41.82 22.97
N LYS A 1059 20.89 -41.28 23.29
CA LYS A 1059 20.45 -40.85 24.64
C LYS A 1059 19.44 -41.84 25.26
N ASN A 1060 19.65 -42.21 26.53
CA ASN A 1060 18.83 -43.19 27.26
C ASN A 1060 17.86 -42.53 28.27
N ASN A 1061 16.87 -43.29 28.80
CA ASN A 1061 15.75 -42.80 29.65
C ASN A 1061 16.18 -42.02 30.91
N ASP A 1062 17.38 -42.28 31.43
CA ASP A 1062 17.95 -41.56 32.58
C ASP A 1062 18.72 -40.28 32.18
N ASN A 1063 18.56 -39.84 30.92
CA ASN A 1063 19.23 -38.70 30.26
C ASN A 1063 20.74 -38.85 29.94
N ASP A 1064 21.31 -40.06 29.95
CA ASP A 1064 22.74 -40.32 29.64
C ASP A 1064 23.01 -40.58 28.13
N ILE A 1065 24.13 -40.10 27.56
CA ILE A 1065 24.46 -40.11 26.11
C ILE A 1065 25.70 -40.99 25.80
N LYS A 1066 25.63 -41.88 24.80
CA LYS A 1066 26.74 -42.74 24.35
C LYS A 1066 26.90 -42.80 22.83
N MET A 1067 28.14 -42.86 22.33
CA MET A 1067 28.44 -42.99 20.90
C MET A 1067 28.17 -44.41 20.39
N PHE A 1068 27.58 -44.53 19.19
CA PHE A 1068 27.56 -45.79 18.44
C PHE A 1068 28.95 -45.97 17.80
N ASP A 1069 29.56 -47.15 17.89
CA ASP A 1069 30.96 -47.47 17.53
C ASP A 1069 31.36 -47.30 16.02
N LYS A 1070 30.82 -46.34 15.26
CA LYS A 1070 31.08 -46.14 13.82
C LYS A 1070 31.12 -44.67 13.38
N VAL A 1071 32.16 -44.30 12.63
CA VAL A 1071 32.37 -42.99 11.96
C VAL A 1071 32.38 -43.19 10.44
N ASP A 1072 31.71 -42.33 9.69
CA ASP A 1072 31.63 -42.35 8.22
C ASP A 1072 32.42 -41.19 7.60
N ARG A 1073 33.39 -41.50 6.74
CA ARG A 1073 34.35 -40.55 6.14
C ARG A 1073 34.19 -40.33 4.65
N LEU A 1074 33.27 -41.06 4.04
CA LEU A 1074 33.21 -41.16 2.59
C LEU A 1074 31.90 -40.65 2.03
N SER A 1075 30.88 -40.45 2.85
CA SER A 1075 29.53 -40.06 2.43
C SER A 1075 29.41 -38.62 1.96
N VAL A 1076 30.21 -37.68 2.48
CA VAL A 1076 30.08 -36.24 2.20
C VAL A 1076 30.72 -35.86 0.85
N GLY A 1077 30.00 -35.05 0.06
CA GLY A 1077 30.49 -34.43 -1.17
C GLY A 1077 30.96 -35.40 -2.25
N GLN A 1078 30.28 -36.54 -2.43
CA GLN A 1078 30.66 -37.56 -3.42
C GLN A 1078 30.41 -37.13 -4.87
N HIS A 1079 29.49 -36.19 -5.08
CA HIS A 1079 29.12 -35.71 -6.40
C HIS A 1079 28.94 -34.19 -6.39
N ILE A 1080 29.68 -33.51 -7.28
CA ILE A 1080 29.58 -32.06 -7.49
C ILE A 1080 29.27 -31.81 -8.96
N SER A 1081 28.21 -31.06 -9.25
CA SER A 1081 27.62 -30.98 -10.59
C SER A 1081 27.28 -29.56 -11.05
N THR A 1082 27.35 -29.35 -12.37
CA THR A 1082 26.91 -28.14 -13.08
C THR A 1082 26.16 -28.51 -14.37
N LYS A 1083 25.64 -27.52 -15.10
CA LYS A 1083 25.15 -27.69 -16.48
C LYS A 1083 26.33 -27.71 -17.45
N ALA A 1084 26.32 -28.66 -18.39
CA ALA A 1084 27.30 -28.74 -19.47
C ALA A 1084 27.11 -27.60 -20.49
N VAL A 1085 28.21 -26.98 -20.92
CA VAL A 1085 28.22 -25.86 -21.88
C VAL A 1085 27.50 -26.23 -23.18
N GLY A 1086 26.59 -25.36 -23.64
CA GLY A 1086 25.88 -25.54 -24.91
C GLY A 1086 24.86 -26.69 -24.92
N SER A 1087 24.61 -27.34 -23.79
CA SER A 1087 23.62 -28.43 -23.70
C SER A 1087 22.76 -28.36 -22.43
N TYR A 1088 21.65 -29.07 -22.40
CA TYR A 1088 20.77 -29.20 -21.22
C TYR A 1088 21.04 -30.50 -20.44
N LYS A 1089 22.31 -30.90 -20.30
CA LYS A 1089 22.73 -32.13 -19.59
C LYS A 1089 23.57 -31.81 -18.35
N ARG A 1090 23.64 -32.77 -17.42
CA ARG A 1090 24.50 -32.71 -16.23
C ARG A 1090 25.96 -32.88 -16.65
N GLU A 1091 26.82 -32.04 -16.10
CA GLU A 1091 28.27 -32.25 -16.08
C GLU A 1091 28.68 -32.53 -14.64
N ASP A 1092 29.39 -33.65 -14.43
CA ASP A 1092 29.98 -33.98 -13.14
C ASP A 1092 31.39 -33.37 -13.09
N ILE A 1093 31.59 -32.46 -12.16
CA ILE A 1093 32.84 -31.71 -11.98
C ILE A 1093 33.54 -32.08 -10.67
N THR A 1094 33.20 -33.21 -10.06
CA THR A 1094 33.78 -33.66 -8.78
C THR A 1094 35.30 -33.69 -8.81
N ASP A 1095 35.89 -34.14 -9.92
CA ASP A 1095 37.35 -34.20 -10.08
C ASP A 1095 38.03 -32.82 -10.14
N THR A 1096 37.26 -31.72 -10.24
CA THR A 1096 37.81 -30.36 -10.12
C THR A 1096 37.91 -29.88 -8.67
N TYR A 1097 37.17 -30.51 -7.76
CA TYR A 1097 37.12 -30.20 -6.33
C TYR A 1097 37.80 -31.25 -5.46
N LYS A 1098 37.88 -32.50 -5.92
CA LYS A 1098 38.43 -33.61 -5.16
C LYS A 1098 39.28 -34.51 -6.03
N PHE A 1099 40.12 -35.30 -5.39
CA PHE A 1099 40.81 -36.40 -6.04
C PHE A 1099 39.94 -37.66 -6.04
N PRO A 1100 40.04 -38.53 -7.06
CA PRO A 1100 39.28 -39.77 -7.11
C PRO A 1100 39.55 -40.68 -5.92
N LYS A 1101 38.52 -41.42 -5.48
CA LYS A 1101 38.61 -42.34 -4.33
C LYS A 1101 39.72 -43.39 -4.53
N GLY A 1102 40.63 -43.49 -3.55
CA GLY A 1102 41.79 -44.39 -3.61
C GLY A 1102 43.07 -43.75 -4.16
N VAL A 1103 42.98 -42.51 -4.66
CA VAL A 1103 44.15 -41.65 -4.87
C VAL A 1103 44.46 -41.04 -3.51
N LEU A 1104 45.45 -41.62 -2.81
CA LEU A 1104 45.99 -41.04 -1.58
C LEU A 1104 46.63 -39.69 -1.93
N ASN A 1105 46.08 -38.63 -1.35
CA ASN A 1105 46.85 -37.46 -0.98
C ASN A 1105 46.76 -37.30 0.53
#